data_AF-A0A7W0QAH0-F1
#
_entry.id   AF-A0A7W0QAH0-F1
#
_cell.length_a   1.000
_cell.length_b   1.000
_cell.length_c   1.000
_cell.angle_alpha   90.00
_cell.angle_beta   90.00
_cell.angle_gamma   90.00
#
_symmetry.space_group_name_H-M   'P 1'
#
loop_
_entity.id
_entity.type
_entity.pdbx_description
1 polymer ?
#
loop_
_entity_poly.entity_id
_entity_poly.type
_entity_poly.pdbx_seq_one_letter_code
_entity_poly.pdbx_strand_id
1 'polypeptide(L)'
;MVVSVIVTAHLSGVRIGPLFDAEGSKSALAILRAFASPDLSSEFLWRIAKLSVESLLIGLLATTLAVLLGAGMALLIIKVPTLRDSPERAPFWNAAGTLIRFVFRTILAVFRSVPDIVWAFLFVRMFGLGPGAAVMAIMISTGGVFGKLFAELAEAVEPESIRAMRRLGVGRFGILIHGVLPQVWRQWVGYAFYRLECSVRSASILGIVGAGGLGSEIALGVRYFEFEKLATALLAVLFFVIAIELASSFLRRKSFKWTIWLALGGSVVALVKLDIPWSEFTFANFIPKWLTEGGGAPTGELVWKGIKLALQTAAMAWCATWVAAMIALPLSPLTASALSMRGRKEALKGKIGLARAGTWLSSTLVRLFVQGCRAMPELTLALIFVIWVGPGPFAGVLAICIHTIGVLGRLYSDVYEEVDPGSVSALSNTGSSRFGIWLYSIFPQAAPRLLAFTLYRFEVNVRASAMVGFVGAGGIGDSIDTAISLFHGHDLVLLLAILFGLVVTLDFFGDRVRHRILTHRFQPMNRVAPPRGASAALPGEQRRRRARRHARAKGVLFRQRGGSTFEHGTIRSMSSVGVFIETQAPCPKDTVIELGIRPPPSAEGEVLVPDPSSIKLGRVVYTRADEVPGMAVELFDPITDVPPEPSEPSAT
;
A
#
# COMPACT_ATOMS: atom_id res chain seq x y z
N MET A 1 -14.05 -21.12 -8.55
CA MET A 1 -12.63 -21.15 -8.12
C MET A 1 -11.99 -22.51 -8.40
N VAL A 2 -12.38 -23.59 -7.71
CA VAL A 2 -11.78 -24.93 -7.88
C VAL A 2 -11.80 -25.41 -9.35
N VAL A 3 -12.95 -25.34 -10.02
CA VAL A 3 -13.07 -25.70 -11.45
C VAL A 3 -12.12 -24.88 -12.33
N SER A 4 -11.99 -23.58 -12.05
CA SER A 4 -11.09 -22.71 -12.81
C SER A 4 -9.63 -23.10 -12.63
N VAL A 5 -9.21 -23.46 -11.41
CA VAL A 5 -7.85 -23.95 -11.13
C VAL A 5 -7.58 -25.27 -11.85
N ILE A 6 -8.52 -26.22 -11.84
CA ILE A 6 -8.38 -27.51 -12.52
C ILE A 6 -8.23 -27.30 -14.04
N VAL A 7 -9.08 -26.46 -14.63
CA VAL A 7 -9.04 -26.14 -16.06
C VAL A 7 -7.72 -25.46 -16.42
N THR A 8 -7.29 -24.44 -15.66
CA THR A 8 -6.03 -23.74 -15.96
C THR A 8 -4.81 -24.62 -15.71
N ALA A 9 -4.84 -25.52 -14.74
CA ALA A 9 -3.78 -26.49 -14.52
C ALA A 9 -3.64 -27.44 -15.71
N HIS A 10 -4.76 -27.94 -16.23
CA HIS A 10 -4.78 -28.79 -17.41
C HIS A 10 -4.26 -28.04 -18.66
N LEU A 11 -4.76 -26.82 -18.90
CA LEU A 11 -4.33 -25.98 -20.02
C LEU A 11 -2.84 -25.58 -19.95
N SER A 12 -2.30 -25.43 -18.75
CA SER A 12 -0.89 -25.07 -18.55
C SER A 12 0.06 -26.26 -18.66
N GLY A 13 -0.47 -27.49 -18.79
CA GLY A 13 0.35 -28.71 -18.77
C GLY A 13 0.87 -29.07 -17.38
N VAL A 14 0.22 -28.61 -16.30
CA VAL A 14 0.59 -28.94 -14.92
C VAL A 14 0.27 -30.40 -14.64
N ARG A 15 1.30 -31.20 -14.38
CA ARG A 15 1.19 -32.62 -14.04
C ARG A 15 1.63 -32.85 -12.61
N ILE A 16 0.74 -33.40 -11.78
CA ILE A 16 1.03 -33.68 -10.36
C ILE A 16 1.84 -34.97 -10.19
N GLY A 17 1.77 -35.89 -11.16
CA GLY A 17 2.45 -37.20 -11.15
C GLY A 17 3.91 -37.17 -10.68
N PRO A 18 4.78 -36.29 -11.24
CA PRO A 18 6.21 -36.30 -10.90
C PRO A 18 6.51 -35.94 -9.44
N LEU A 19 5.54 -35.42 -8.68
CA LEU A 19 5.69 -35.19 -7.23
C LEU A 19 5.80 -36.52 -6.44
N PHE A 20 5.15 -37.58 -6.94
CA PHE A 20 5.02 -38.87 -6.25
C PHE A 20 5.73 -40.00 -7.00
N ASP A 21 6.33 -39.72 -8.15
CA ASP A 21 7.10 -40.70 -8.91
C ASP A 21 8.41 -41.06 -8.18
N ALA A 22 8.96 -42.24 -8.49
CA ALA A 22 10.15 -42.76 -7.83
C ALA A 22 11.38 -41.86 -8.03
N GLU A 23 11.51 -41.21 -9.20
CA GLU A 23 12.58 -40.26 -9.49
C GLU A 23 12.41 -38.96 -8.69
N GLY A 24 11.20 -38.39 -8.67
CA GLY A 24 10.90 -37.20 -7.87
C GLY A 24 11.16 -37.42 -6.38
N SER A 25 10.79 -38.60 -5.86
CA SER A 25 11.06 -38.98 -4.47
C SER A 25 12.56 -39.09 -4.15
N LYS A 26 13.37 -39.60 -5.09
CA LYS A 26 14.84 -39.64 -4.95
C LYS A 26 15.45 -38.24 -4.96
N SER A 27 15.02 -37.37 -5.89
CA SER A 27 15.47 -35.98 -5.95
C SER A 27 15.10 -35.20 -4.70
N ALA A 28 13.87 -35.37 -4.20
CA ALA A 28 13.43 -34.79 -2.92
C ALA A 28 14.35 -35.24 -1.77
N LEU A 29 14.63 -36.53 -1.68
CA LEU A 29 15.48 -37.08 -0.63
C LEU A 29 16.92 -36.55 -0.74
N ALA A 30 17.45 -36.39 -1.95
CA ALA A 30 18.77 -35.81 -2.17
C ALA A 30 18.84 -34.34 -1.68
N ILE A 31 17.84 -33.54 -2.03
CA ILE A 31 17.72 -32.16 -1.56
C ILE A 31 17.60 -32.13 -0.02
N LEU A 32 16.70 -32.94 0.56
CA LEU A 32 16.50 -32.99 2.01
C LEU A 32 17.78 -33.43 2.75
N ARG A 33 18.53 -34.38 2.21
CA ARG A 33 19.83 -34.79 2.75
C ARG A 33 20.84 -33.66 2.69
N ALA A 34 20.92 -32.93 1.57
CA ALA A 34 21.80 -31.78 1.45
C ALA A 34 21.46 -30.66 2.45
N PHE A 35 20.17 -30.44 2.73
CA PHE A 35 19.75 -29.52 3.81
C PHE A 35 20.07 -30.04 5.21
N ALA A 36 20.20 -31.36 5.41
CA ALA A 36 20.61 -31.96 6.68
C ALA A 36 22.13 -31.90 6.91
N SER A 37 22.93 -31.86 5.83
CA SER A 37 24.38 -31.72 5.87
C SER A 37 24.87 -30.58 4.97
N PRO A 38 24.55 -29.31 5.31
CA PRO A 38 25.03 -28.16 4.55
C PRO A 38 26.56 -28.00 4.67
N ASP A 39 27.22 -27.49 3.63
CA ASP A 39 28.65 -27.15 3.69
C ASP A 39 28.84 -25.91 4.58
N LEU A 40 29.33 -26.14 5.80
CA LEU A 40 29.61 -25.11 6.81
C LEU A 40 31.12 -24.81 6.93
N SER A 41 31.90 -25.08 5.88
CA SER A 41 33.31 -24.70 5.86
C SER A 41 33.48 -23.20 6.07
N SER A 42 34.47 -22.81 6.88
CA SER A 42 34.71 -21.41 7.26
C SER A 42 34.97 -20.51 6.04
N GLU A 43 35.73 -21.02 5.07
CA GLU A 43 36.01 -20.35 3.79
C GLU A 43 34.72 -20.05 3.02
N PHE A 44 33.84 -21.05 2.92
CA PHE A 44 32.58 -20.89 2.19
C PHE A 44 31.61 -19.96 2.92
N LEU A 45 31.48 -20.08 4.24
CA LEU A 45 30.66 -19.18 5.05
C LEU A 45 31.10 -17.72 4.93
N TRP A 46 32.42 -17.47 4.87
CA TRP A 46 32.95 -16.12 4.67
C TRP A 46 32.62 -15.57 3.28
N ARG A 47 32.71 -16.41 2.24
CA ARG A 47 32.29 -16.07 0.87
C ARG A 47 30.80 -15.71 0.83
N ILE A 48 29.95 -16.53 1.44
CA ILE A 48 28.50 -16.30 1.54
C ILE A 48 28.19 -15.01 2.32
N ALA A 49 28.89 -14.73 3.41
CA ALA A 49 28.73 -13.49 4.16
C ALA A 49 29.09 -12.25 3.31
N LYS A 50 30.20 -12.29 2.56
CA LYS A 50 30.57 -11.22 1.62
C LYS A 50 29.51 -10.97 0.56
N LEU A 51 29.02 -12.04 -0.07
CA LEU A 51 27.98 -11.96 -1.11
C LEU A 51 26.62 -11.50 -0.56
N SER A 52 26.32 -11.82 0.70
CA SER A 52 25.14 -11.30 1.41
C SER A 52 25.24 -9.78 1.57
N VAL A 53 26.40 -9.27 1.97
CA VAL A 53 26.66 -7.83 2.08
C VAL A 53 26.60 -7.17 0.70
N GLU A 54 27.16 -7.79 -0.34
CA GLU A 54 27.06 -7.29 -1.72
C GLU A 54 25.59 -7.17 -2.15
N SER A 55 24.77 -8.20 -1.89
CA SER A 55 23.34 -8.19 -2.18
C SER A 55 22.59 -7.09 -1.41
N LEU A 56 22.97 -6.82 -0.16
CA LEU A 56 22.45 -5.71 0.64
C LEU A 56 22.76 -4.36 -0.01
N LEU A 57 24.03 -4.16 -0.40
CA LEU A 57 24.50 -2.91 -1.00
C LEU A 57 23.85 -2.66 -2.36
N ILE A 58 23.70 -3.71 -3.19
CA ILE A 58 22.97 -3.64 -4.45
C ILE A 58 21.52 -3.18 -4.19
N GLY A 59 20.81 -3.84 -3.28
CA GLY A 59 19.42 -3.50 -2.96
C GLY A 59 19.26 -2.09 -2.40
N LEU A 60 20.19 -1.62 -1.55
CA LEU A 60 20.22 -0.26 -1.01
C LEU A 60 20.42 0.79 -2.11
N LEU A 61 21.48 0.64 -2.91
CA LEU A 61 21.80 1.60 -3.96
C LEU A 61 20.69 1.64 -5.02
N ALA A 62 20.24 0.47 -5.48
CA ALA A 62 19.19 0.38 -6.48
C ALA A 62 17.89 1.02 -6.03
N THR A 63 17.51 0.83 -4.75
CA THR A 63 16.28 1.42 -4.21
C THR A 63 16.39 2.94 -4.12
N THR A 64 17.53 3.46 -3.65
CA THR A 64 17.76 4.90 -3.59
C THR A 64 17.70 5.53 -4.97
N LEU A 65 18.35 4.94 -5.96
CA LEU A 65 18.28 5.40 -7.36
C LEU A 65 16.87 5.26 -7.93
N ALA A 66 16.15 4.18 -7.61
CA ALA A 66 14.76 3.98 -8.01
C ALA A 66 13.83 5.05 -7.42
N VAL A 67 14.04 5.46 -6.17
CA VAL A 67 13.27 6.55 -5.54
C VAL A 67 13.54 7.87 -6.27
N LEU A 68 14.79 8.16 -6.62
CA LEU A 68 15.14 9.37 -7.39
C LEU A 68 14.49 9.36 -8.77
N LEU A 69 14.61 8.25 -9.50
CA LEU A 69 14.01 8.07 -10.83
C LEU A 69 12.47 8.16 -10.74
N GLY A 70 11.86 7.42 -9.82
CA GLY A 70 10.42 7.36 -9.62
C GLY A 70 9.83 8.69 -9.18
N ALA A 71 10.43 9.36 -8.19
CA ALA A 71 9.99 10.68 -7.76
C ALA A 71 10.14 11.72 -8.88
N GLY A 72 11.27 11.70 -9.62
CA GLY A 72 11.48 12.57 -10.78
C GLY A 72 10.40 12.39 -11.84
N MET A 73 10.11 11.15 -12.22
CA MET A 73 9.05 10.83 -13.19
C MET A 73 7.64 11.14 -12.63
N ALA A 74 7.39 10.92 -11.34
CA ALA A 74 6.12 11.24 -10.69
C ALA A 74 5.81 12.74 -10.80
N LEU A 75 6.79 13.61 -10.56
CA LEU A 75 6.62 15.06 -10.69
C LEU A 75 6.20 15.50 -12.10
N LEU A 76 6.58 14.74 -13.14
CA LEU A 76 6.20 14.99 -14.53
C LEU A 76 4.79 14.48 -14.88
N ILE A 77 4.27 13.52 -14.10
CA ILE A 77 2.95 12.92 -14.38
C ILE A 77 1.82 13.37 -13.44
N ILE A 78 2.13 13.89 -12.25
CA ILE A 78 1.15 14.34 -11.26
C ILE A 78 0.23 15.40 -11.86
N LYS A 79 -1.06 15.08 -11.89
CA LYS A 79 -2.11 16.01 -12.27
C LYS A 79 -2.79 16.59 -11.04
N VAL A 80 -2.55 17.87 -10.74
CA VAL A 80 -3.25 18.56 -9.66
C VAL A 80 -4.76 18.65 -10.00
N PRO A 81 -5.68 17.98 -9.26
CA PRO A 81 -7.04 17.66 -9.70
C PRO A 81 -8.02 18.81 -10.01
N THR A 82 -7.61 20.07 -9.90
CA THR A 82 -8.53 21.23 -10.01
C THR A 82 -8.02 22.36 -10.89
N LEU A 83 -6.81 22.23 -11.43
CA LEU A 83 -6.37 23.12 -12.49
C LEU A 83 -7.02 22.63 -13.78
N ARG A 84 -8.11 23.28 -14.20
CA ARG A 84 -8.47 23.27 -15.61
C ARG A 84 -7.26 23.87 -16.32
N ASP A 85 -6.49 23.02 -16.98
CA ASP A 85 -5.55 23.39 -18.03
C ASP A 85 -6.34 24.37 -18.91
N SER A 86 -6.10 25.67 -18.73
CA SER A 86 -7.09 26.69 -19.11
C SER A 86 -7.34 26.54 -20.61
N PRO A 87 -8.56 26.15 -21.05
CA PRO A 87 -8.81 25.92 -22.47
C PRO A 87 -8.60 27.19 -23.28
N GLU A 88 -8.71 28.36 -22.62
CA GLU A 88 -8.80 29.66 -23.24
C GLU A 88 -7.46 30.39 -23.44
N ARG A 89 -6.35 29.95 -22.84
CA ARG A 89 -5.08 30.73 -22.88
C ARG A 89 -3.89 30.04 -23.54
N ALA A 90 -3.92 28.70 -23.74
CA ALA A 90 -2.75 27.97 -24.23
C ALA A 90 -3.05 26.52 -24.68
N PRO A 91 -3.77 26.29 -25.80
CA PRO A 91 -4.12 24.95 -26.28
C PRO A 91 -2.89 24.06 -26.51
N PHE A 92 -1.79 24.64 -27.02
CA PHE A 92 -0.53 23.95 -27.24
C PHE A 92 0.07 23.37 -25.94
N TRP A 93 0.18 24.18 -24.88
CA TRP A 93 0.80 23.75 -23.62
C TRP A 93 -0.03 22.69 -22.88
N ASN A 94 -1.35 22.71 -23.04
CA ASN A 94 -2.25 21.70 -22.49
C ASN A 94 -2.13 20.36 -23.25
N ALA A 95 -2.03 20.43 -24.59
CA ALA A 95 -1.78 19.27 -25.43
C ALA A 95 -0.39 18.68 -25.15
N ALA A 96 0.65 19.50 -25.09
CA ALA A 96 2.01 19.10 -24.74
C ALA A 96 2.08 18.47 -23.35
N GLY A 97 1.47 19.07 -22.33
CA GLY A 97 1.42 18.49 -20.98
C GLY A 97 0.67 17.15 -20.94
N THR A 98 -0.39 17.00 -21.74
CA THR A 98 -1.12 15.71 -21.84
C THR A 98 -0.29 14.65 -22.56
N LEU A 99 0.41 15.03 -23.62
CA LEU A 99 1.34 14.16 -24.33
C LEU A 99 2.50 13.71 -23.42
N ILE A 100 3.13 14.63 -22.69
CA ILE A 100 4.18 14.33 -21.71
C ILE A 100 3.65 13.33 -20.68
N ARG A 101 2.49 13.58 -20.07
CA ARG A 101 1.89 12.65 -19.11
C ARG A 101 1.63 11.27 -19.71
N PHE A 102 1.11 11.21 -20.94
CA PHE A 102 0.87 9.95 -21.64
C PHE A 102 2.18 9.20 -21.90
N VAL A 103 3.20 9.88 -22.42
CA VAL A 103 4.53 9.32 -22.70
C VAL A 103 5.16 8.78 -21.42
N PHE A 104 5.25 9.59 -20.36
CA PHE A 104 5.87 9.17 -19.11
C PHE A 104 5.07 8.06 -18.40
N ARG A 105 3.74 8.05 -18.48
CA ARG A 105 2.92 6.94 -17.97
C ARG A 105 3.18 5.64 -18.75
N THR A 106 3.35 5.73 -20.07
CA THR A 106 3.73 4.59 -20.90
C THR A 106 5.14 4.09 -20.56
N ILE A 107 6.11 4.98 -20.38
CA ILE A 107 7.48 4.61 -19.94
C ILE A 107 7.44 3.90 -18.58
N LEU A 108 6.72 4.45 -17.60
CA LEU A 108 6.55 3.82 -16.29
C LEU A 108 5.88 2.44 -16.39
N ALA A 109 4.90 2.30 -17.29
CA ALA A 109 4.28 1.01 -17.55
C ALA A 109 5.31 0.01 -18.11
N VAL A 110 6.14 0.41 -19.08
CA VAL A 110 7.19 -0.46 -19.66
C VAL A 110 8.18 -0.90 -18.59
N PHE A 111 8.72 0.06 -17.82
CA PHE A 111 9.67 -0.21 -16.74
C PHE A 111 9.13 -1.22 -15.73
N ARG A 112 7.85 -1.12 -15.37
CA ARG A 112 7.21 -2.03 -14.41
C ARG A 112 6.86 -3.40 -15.00
N SER A 113 6.54 -3.47 -16.28
CA SER A 113 6.05 -4.72 -16.90
C SER A 113 7.16 -5.71 -17.17
N VAL A 114 8.36 -5.23 -17.51
CA VAL A 114 9.53 -6.09 -17.76
C VAL A 114 10.11 -6.54 -16.41
N PRO A 115 10.27 -7.86 -16.17
CA PRO A 115 10.85 -8.39 -14.94
C PRO A 115 12.30 -7.92 -14.70
N ASP A 116 12.70 -7.80 -13.44
CA ASP A 116 14.05 -7.39 -13.03
C ASP A 116 15.15 -8.30 -13.59
N ILE A 117 14.94 -9.62 -13.64
CA ILE A 117 15.90 -10.56 -14.24
C ILE A 117 16.17 -10.30 -15.73
N VAL A 118 15.15 -9.88 -16.49
CA VAL A 118 15.33 -9.55 -17.91
C VAL A 118 16.20 -8.30 -18.04
N TRP A 119 15.91 -7.26 -17.25
CA TRP A 119 16.75 -6.07 -17.21
C TRP A 119 18.19 -6.40 -16.81
N ALA A 120 18.37 -7.31 -15.84
CA ALA A 120 19.69 -7.73 -15.39
C ALA A 120 20.47 -8.39 -16.51
N PHE A 121 19.86 -9.32 -17.25
CA PHE A 121 20.49 -9.93 -18.43
C PHE A 121 20.87 -8.91 -19.50
N LEU A 122 19.96 -7.97 -19.81
CA LEU A 122 20.25 -6.90 -20.76
C LEU A 122 21.47 -6.09 -20.32
N PHE A 123 21.55 -5.70 -19.05
CA PHE A 123 22.66 -4.92 -18.54
C PHE A 123 23.96 -5.71 -18.38
N VAL A 124 23.90 -6.99 -17.99
CA VAL A 124 25.06 -7.88 -17.99
C VAL A 124 25.63 -7.99 -19.40
N ARG A 125 24.77 -8.04 -20.41
CA ARG A 125 25.20 -8.12 -21.80
C ARG A 125 25.75 -6.81 -22.35
N MET A 126 25.28 -5.68 -21.83
CA MET A 126 25.69 -4.33 -22.25
C MET A 126 27.00 -3.87 -21.60
N PHE A 127 27.16 -4.12 -20.30
CA PHE A 127 28.24 -3.57 -19.47
C PHE A 127 29.12 -4.64 -18.82
N GLY A 128 28.87 -5.92 -19.10
CA GLY A 128 29.59 -7.05 -18.51
C GLY A 128 29.00 -7.55 -17.19
N LEU A 129 29.62 -8.61 -16.67
CA LEU A 129 29.24 -9.24 -15.40
C LEU A 129 29.55 -8.30 -14.23
N GLY A 130 28.68 -8.28 -13.23
CA GLY A 130 28.91 -7.52 -12.00
C GLY A 130 27.67 -6.89 -11.37
N PRO A 131 27.83 -6.28 -10.18
CA PRO A 131 26.73 -5.73 -9.38
C PRO A 131 26.02 -4.54 -10.05
N GLY A 132 26.69 -3.82 -10.95
CA GLY A 132 26.12 -2.68 -11.67
C GLY A 132 24.87 -3.06 -12.49
N ALA A 133 24.86 -4.23 -13.11
CA ALA A 133 23.71 -4.72 -13.85
C ALA A 133 22.50 -4.93 -12.94
N ALA A 134 22.69 -5.48 -11.75
CA ALA A 134 21.62 -5.66 -10.78
C ALA A 134 21.09 -4.34 -10.22
N VAL A 135 21.98 -3.40 -9.94
CA VAL A 135 21.60 -2.06 -9.48
C VAL A 135 20.68 -1.38 -10.50
N MET A 136 21.06 -1.40 -11.78
CA MET A 136 20.27 -0.76 -12.84
C MET A 136 18.96 -1.49 -13.13
N ALA A 137 18.98 -2.82 -13.12
CA ALA A 137 17.78 -3.62 -13.32
C ALA A 137 16.71 -3.35 -12.27
N ILE A 138 17.11 -3.34 -10.99
CA ILE A 138 16.22 -3.03 -9.88
C ILE A 138 15.83 -1.55 -9.89
N MET A 139 16.76 -0.64 -10.23
CA MET A 139 16.50 0.80 -10.35
C MET A 139 15.36 1.08 -11.34
N ILE A 140 15.44 0.53 -12.55
CA ILE A 140 14.44 0.76 -13.61
C ILE A 140 13.11 0.13 -13.23
N SER A 141 13.11 -1.16 -12.91
CA SER A 141 11.87 -1.89 -12.60
C SER A 141 11.14 -1.32 -11.39
N THR A 142 11.88 -0.99 -10.32
CA THR A 142 11.33 -0.40 -9.10
C THR A 142 11.00 1.08 -9.28
N GLY A 143 11.79 1.82 -10.05
CA GLY A 143 11.52 3.22 -10.39
C GLY A 143 10.21 3.38 -11.16
N GLY A 144 9.90 2.45 -12.06
CA GLY A 144 8.60 2.36 -12.74
C GLY A 144 7.42 2.23 -11.77
N VAL A 145 7.57 1.38 -10.74
CA VAL A 145 6.57 1.21 -9.67
C VAL A 145 6.43 2.48 -8.83
N PHE A 146 7.56 3.06 -8.39
CA PHE A 146 7.56 4.28 -7.60
C PHE A 146 6.93 5.45 -8.36
N GLY A 147 7.26 5.66 -9.63
CA GLY A 147 6.72 6.78 -10.40
C GLY A 147 5.21 6.75 -10.50
N LYS A 148 4.61 5.59 -10.81
CA LYS A 148 3.15 5.44 -10.85
C LYS A 148 2.53 5.66 -9.47
N LEU A 149 3.04 4.96 -8.45
CA LEU A 149 2.46 5.01 -7.10
C LEU A 149 2.58 6.41 -6.47
N PHE A 150 3.75 7.03 -6.55
CA PHE A 150 3.99 8.35 -5.98
C PHE A 150 3.08 9.39 -6.60
N ALA A 151 2.86 9.30 -7.92
CA ALA A 151 1.91 10.15 -8.60
C ALA A 151 0.46 9.90 -8.16
N GLU A 152 0.02 8.64 -8.07
CA GLU A 152 -1.33 8.29 -7.62
C GLU A 152 -1.60 8.77 -6.19
N LEU A 153 -0.63 8.59 -5.27
CA LEU A 153 -0.74 9.08 -3.89
C LEU A 153 -0.83 10.61 -3.83
N ALA A 154 -0.05 11.31 -4.66
CA ALA A 154 -0.10 12.76 -4.77
C ALA A 154 -1.42 13.27 -5.37
N GLU A 155 -1.98 12.57 -6.36
CA GLU A 155 -3.27 12.89 -6.97
C GLU A 155 -4.46 12.58 -6.06
N ALA A 156 -4.30 11.65 -5.11
CA ALA A 156 -5.30 11.28 -4.11
C ALA A 156 -5.46 12.29 -2.95
N VAL A 157 -4.60 13.31 -2.88
CA VAL A 157 -4.68 14.36 -1.85
C VAL A 157 -6.01 15.12 -1.93
N GLU A 158 -6.57 15.43 -0.76
CA GLU A 158 -7.88 16.07 -0.65
C GLU A 158 -7.94 17.40 -1.43
N PRO A 159 -8.91 17.58 -2.34
CA PRO A 159 -8.99 18.77 -3.18
C PRO A 159 -9.27 20.07 -2.42
N GLU A 160 -9.79 20.02 -1.18
CA GLU A 160 -10.14 21.22 -0.40
C GLU A 160 -8.92 22.05 -0.03
N SER A 161 -7.87 21.41 0.50
CA SER A 161 -6.59 22.06 0.80
C SER A 161 -6.03 22.77 -0.43
N ILE A 162 -5.99 22.05 -1.56
CA ILE A 162 -5.52 22.56 -2.85
C ILE A 162 -6.35 23.77 -3.34
N ARG A 163 -7.68 23.69 -3.21
CA ARG A 163 -8.59 24.79 -3.59
C ARG A 163 -8.39 26.04 -2.74
N ALA A 164 -8.14 25.89 -1.45
CA ALA A 164 -7.89 27.02 -0.56
C ALA A 164 -6.61 27.78 -0.96
N MET A 165 -5.49 27.07 -1.15
CA MET A 165 -4.24 27.66 -1.63
C MET A 165 -4.41 28.36 -2.99
N ARG A 166 -5.23 27.80 -3.88
CA ARG A 166 -5.48 28.41 -5.18
C ARG A 166 -6.25 29.73 -5.08
N ARG A 167 -7.21 29.84 -4.16
CA ARG A 167 -7.94 31.10 -3.91
C ARG A 167 -7.03 32.21 -3.39
N LEU A 168 -5.94 31.83 -2.73
CA LEU A 168 -4.89 32.74 -2.29
C LEU A 168 -3.89 33.11 -3.41
N GLY A 169 -4.13 32.68 -4.65
CA GLY A 169 -3.28 33.01 -5.80
C GLY A 169 -2.02 32.15 -5.93
N VAL A 170 -1.86 31.09 -5.12
CA VAL A 170 -0.66 30.24 -5.15
C VAL A 170 -0.52 29.55 -6.52
N GLY A 171 0.69 29.62 -7.09
CA GLY A 171 1.05 28.99 -8.36
C GLY A 171 1.08 27.46 -8.30
N ARG A 172 1.13 26.80 -9.46
CA ARG A 172 1.12 25.32 -9.57
C ARG A 172 2.24 24.66 -8.74
N PHE A 173 3.43 25.23 -8.84
CA PHE A 173 4.62 24.74 -8.11
C PHE A 173 4.50 24.96 -6.60
N GLY A 174 3.96 26.11 -6.17
CA GLY A 174 3.70 26.38 -4.75
C GLY A 174 2.69 25.41 -4.15
N ILE A 175 1.62 25.07 -4.88
CA ILE A 175 0.64 24.06 -4.48
C ILE A 175 1.29 22.68 -4.38
N LEU A 176 2.16 22.31 -5.30
CA LEU A 176 2.86 21.02 -5.27
C LEU A 176 3.77 20.90 -4.04
N ILE A 177 4.62 21.90 -3.79
CA ILE A 177 5.61 21.88 -2.71
C ILE A 177 4.99 22.07 -1.33
N HIS A 178 4.04 22.99 -1.18
CA HIS A 178 3.49 23.34 0.13
C HIS A 178 2.14 22.69 0.41
N GLY A 179 1.45 22.22 -0.62
CA GLY A 179 0.15 21.57 -0.51
C GLY A 179 0.24 20.07 -0.57
N VAL A 180 0.77 19.53 -1.67
CA VAL A 180 0.67 18.09 -1.98
C VAL A 180 1.79 17.29 -1.32
N LEU A 181 3.06 17.63 -1.58
CA LEU A 181 4.23 16.88 -1.06
C LEU A 181 4.23 16.72 0.47
N PRO A 182 3.93 17.75 1.28
CA PRO A 182 3.96 17.64 2.73
C PRO A 182 2.91 16.67 3.30
N GLN A 183 1.87 16.34 2.53
CA GLN A 183 0.86 15.37 2.92
C GLN A 183 1.26 13.93 2.56
N VAL A 184 2.01 13.73 1.46
CA VAL A 184 2.32 12.39 0.93
C VAL A 184 3.74 11.89 1.19
N TRP A 185 4.69 12.76 1.56
CA TRP A 185 6.10 12.38 1.70
C TRP A 185 6.35 11.24 2.69
N ARG A 186 5.60 11.19 3.81
CA ARG A 186 5.70 10.10 4.79
C ARG A 186 5.28 8.75 4.18
N GLN A 187 4.24 8.78 3.34
CA GLN A 187 3.76 7.58 2.64
C GLN A 187 4.76 7.13 1.57
N TRP A 188 5.34 8.07 0.81
CA TRP A 188 6.37 7.77 -0.20
C TRP A 188 7.57 7.07 0.43
N VAL A 189 8.10 7.62 1.52
CA VAL A 189 9.25 7.03 2.23
C VAL A 189 8.89 5.69 2.88
N GLY A 190 7.69 5.58 3.48
CA GLY A 190 7.21 4.31 4.02
C GLY A 190 7.19 3.21 2.95
N TYR A 191 6.72 3.55 1.75
CA TYR A 191 6.73 2.63 0.63
C TYR A 191 8.14 2.35 0.09
N ALA A 192 9.04 3.34 0.09
CA ALA A 192 10.44 3.15 -0.26
C ALA A 192 11.15 2.12 0.64
N PHE A 193 10.91 2.17 1.95
CA PHE A 193 11.47 1.18 2.88
C PHE A 193 10.88 -0.23 2.71
N TYR A 194 9.57 -0.33 2.45
CA TYR A 194 8.96 -1.61 2.10
C TYR A 194 9.60 -2.19 0.84
N ARG A 195 9.78 -1.35 -0.20
CA ARG A 195 10.42 -1.76 -1.44
C ARG A 195 11.89 -2.09 -1.28
N LEU A 196 12.62 -1.41 -0.39
CA LEU A 196 14.01 -1.73 -0.08
C LEU A 196 14.17 -3.20 0.35
N GLU A 197 13.31 -3.68 1.27
CA GLU A 197 13.33 -5.08 1.69
C GLU A 197 13.13 -6.04 0.49
N CYS A 198 12.19 -5.71 -0.40
CA CYS A 198 11.97 -6.47 -1.63
C CYS A 198 13.17 -6.42 -2.59
N SER A 199 13.77 -5.25 -2.76
CA SER A 199 14.90 -5.03 -3.67
C SER A 199 16.15 -5.77 -3.20
N VAL A 200 16.41 -5.85 -1.89
CA VAL A 200 17.51 -6.68 -1.37
C VAL A 200 17.25 -8.17 -1.61
N ARG A 201 15.98 -8.61 -1.50
CA ARG A 201 15.61 -9.99 -1.89
C ARG A 201 15.84 -10.22 -3.39
N SER A 202 15.38 -9.35 -4.28
CA SER A 202 15.66 -9.45 -5.73
C SER A 202 17.16 -9.50 -6.03
N ALA A 203 17.96 -8.65 -5.37
CA ALA A 203 19.41 -8.59 -5.55
C ALA A 203 20.10 -9.93 -5.20
N SER A 204 19.63 -10.61 -4.16
CA SER A 204 20.18 -11.92 -3.75
C SER A 204 19.98 -13.04 -4.77
N ILE A 205 19.13 -12.86 -5.78
CA ILE A 205 18.81 -13.88 -6.79
C ILE A 205 19.42 -13.51 -8.13
N LEU A 206 19.50 -12.21 -8.43
CA LEU A 206 19.98 -11.71 -9.72
C LEU A 206 21.41 -12.15 -10.04
N GLY A 207 22.20 -12.53 -9.03
CA GLY A 207 23.51 -13.16 -9.25
C GLY A 207 23.47 -14.42 -10.12
N ILE A 208 22.31 -15.09 -10.25
CA ILE A 208 22.14 -16.25 -11.14
C ILE A 208 22.45 -15.90 -12.60
N VAL A 209 22.18 -14.66 -13.00
CA VAL A 209 22.42 -14.19 -14.37
C VAL A 209 23.77 -13.50 -14.54
N GLY A 210 24.63 -13.59 -13.52
CA GLY A 210 25.94 -12.94 -13.51
C GLY A 210 25.92 -11.50 -13.01
N ALA A 211 24.82 -11.05 -12.39
CA ALA A 211 24.68 -9.69 -11.87
C ALA A 211 25.21 -9.49 -10.44
N GLY A 212 26.05 -10.41 -9.94
CA GLY A 212 26.69 -10.36 -8.61
C GLY A 212 25.79 -10.76 -7.43
N GLY A 213 26.37 -10.85 -6.23
CA GLY A 213 25.67 -11.22 -4.99
C GLY A 213 25.40 -12.72 -4.81
N LEU A 214 24.55 -13.07 -3.83
CA LEU A 214 24.32 -14.46 -3.37
C LEU A 214 23.85 -15.42 -4.49
N GLY A 215 23.16 -14.88 -5.49
CA GLY A 215 22.59 -15.67 -6.58
C GLY A 215 23.64 -16.40 -7.41
N SER A 216 24.87 -15.89 -7.47
CA SER A 216 25.94 -16.54 -8.22
C SER A 216 26.29 -17.91 -7.62
N GLU A 217 26.34 -18.03 -6.29
CA GLU A 217 26.60 -19.32 -5.62
C GLU A 217 25.44 -20.28 -5.79
N ILE A 218 24.20 -19.78 -5.82
CA ILE A 218 23.02 -20.60 -6.11
C ILE A 218 23.12 -21.19 -7.52
N ALA A 219 23.46 -20.37 -8.52
CA ALA A 219 23.63 -20.83 -9.88
C ALA A 219 24.79 -21.84 -10.02
N LEU A 220 25.93 -21.58 -9.36
CA LEU A 220 27.08 -22.50 -9.35
C LEU A 220 26.71 -23.83 -8.68
N GLY A 221 26.07 -23.79 -7.51
CA GLY A 221 25.66 -24.98 -6.76
C GLY A 221 24.71 -25.88 -7.57
N VAL A 222 23.80 -25.28 -8.33
CA VAL A 222 22.94 -26.07 -9.25
C VAL A 222 23.70 -26.56 -10.46
N ARG A 223 24.49 -25.72 -11.12
CA ARG A 223 25.23 -26.09 -12.34
C ARG A 223 26.23 -27.23 -12.11
N TYR A 224 26.84 -27.27 -10.92
CA TYR A 224 27.81 -28.30 -10.55
C TYR A 224 27.23 -29.42 -9.67
N PHE A 225 25.91 -29.43 -9.44
CA PHE A 225 25.23 -30.40 -8.56
C PHE A 225 25.82 -30.49 -7.15
N GLU A 226 26.42 -29.39 -6.66
CA GLU A 226 26.96 -29.27 -5.31
C GLU A 226 25.85 -28.91 -4.32
N PHE A 227 24.95 -29.88 -4.06
CA PHE A 227 23.75 -29.65 -3.27
C PHE A 227 24.03 -29.16 -1.83
N GLU A 228 25.16 -29.53 -1.24
CA GLU A 228 25.56 -29.10 0.10
C GLU A 228 25.86 -27.59 0.15
N LYS A 229 26.60 -27.07 -0.84
CA LYS A 229 26.87 -25.63 -0.98
C LYS A 229 25.61 -24.87 -1.37
N LEU A 230 24.78 -25.45 -2.24
CA LEU A 230 23.47 -24.91 -2.57
C LEU A 230 22.61 -24.76 -1.31
N ALA A 231 22.52 -25.80 -0.47
CA ALA A 231 21.75 -25.75 0.78
C ALA A 231 22.24 -24.61 1.69
N THR A 232 23.56 -24.46 1.86
CA THR A 232 24.14 -23.34 2.61
C THR A 232 23.78 -21.98 2.02
N ALA A 233 23.86 -21.81 0.69
CA ALA A 233 23.49 -20.56 0.02
C ALA A 233 22.00 -20.23 0.19
N LEU A 234 21.12 -21.23 0.09
CA LEU A 234 19.68 -21.09 0.31
C LEU A 234 19.34 -20.73 1.76
N LEU A 235 19.97 -21.40 2.72
CA LEU A 235 19.82 -21.09 4.16
C LEU A 235 20.37 -19.70 4.48
N ALA A 236 21.45 -19.28 3.83
CA ALA A 236 21.99 -17.94 3.99
C ALA A 236 21.04 -16.87 3.46
N VAL A 237 20.42 -17.06 2.28
CA VAL A 237 19.36 -16.17 1.78
C VAL A 237 18.19 -16.11 2.77
N LEU A 238 17.73 -17.25 3.30
CA LEU A 238 16.67 -17.29 4.32
C LEU A 238 17.02 -16.43 5.53
N PHE A 239 18.18 -16.72 6.13
CA PHE A 239 18.65 -16.06 7.34
C PHE A 239 18.84 -14.57 7.11
N PHE A 240 19.44 -14.20 5.97
CA PHE A 240 19.70 -12.83 5.59
C PHE A 240 18.41 -12.02 5.37
N VAL A 241 17.43 -12.59 4.65
CA VAL A 241 16.12 -11.95 4.45
C VAL A 241 15.41 -11.75 5.80
N ILE A 242 15.41 -12.76 6.66
CA ILE A 242 14.85 -12.65 8.02
C ILE A 242 15.58 -11.57 8.83
N ALA A 243 16.91 -11.54 8.78
CA ALA A 243 17.73 -10.55 9.50
C ALA A 243 17.39 -9.12 9.05
N ILE A 244 17.19 -8.89 7.76
CA ILE A 244 16.78 -7.59 7.22
C ILE A 244 15.37 -7.22 7.69
N GLU A 245 14.42 -8.14 7.66
CA GLU A 245 13.06 -7.89 8.14
C GLU A 245 13.06 -7.51 9.64
N LEU A 246 13.87 -8.20 10.45
CA LEU A 246 14.05 -7.90 11.87
C LEU A 246 14.72 -6.54 12.08
N ALA A 247 15.82 -6.26 11.39
CA ALA A 247 16.53 -4.98 11.45
C ALA A 247 15.62 -3.81 11.05
N SER A 248 14.86 -3.97 9.96
CA SER A 248 13.89 -2.98 9.49
C SER A 248 12.75 -2.78 10.50
N SER A 249 12.23 -3.86 11.10
CA SER A 249 11.20 -3.76 12.15
C SER A 249 11.70 -3.03 13.40
N PHE A 250 12.98 -3.16 13.73
CA PHE A 250 13.61 -2.48 14.85
C PHE A 250 13.85 -1.00 14.52
N LEU A 251 14.39 -0.69 13.35
CA LEU A 251 14.58 0.68 12.87
C LEU A 251 13.27 1.46 12.77
N ARG A 252 12.17 0.80 12.36
CA ARG A 252 10.83 1.40 12.30
C ARG A 252 10.30 1.90 13.65
N ARG A 253 10.80 1.39 14.78
CA ARG A 253 10.43 1.88 16.12
C ARG A 253 11.21 3.11 16.55
N LYS A 254 12.32 3.43 15.87
CA LYS A 254 13.13 4.63 16.12
C LYS A 254 12.64 5.81 15.27
N SER A 255 13.28 6.97 15.45
CA SER A 255 12.98 8.17 14.67
C SER A 255 13.23 7.94 13.17
N PHE A 256 12.20 8.21 12.38
CA PHE A 256 12.15 8.10 10.93
C PHE A 256 13.37 8.73 10.20
N LYS A 257 13.97 9.78 10.77
CA LYS A 257 15.16 10.44 10.19
C LYS A 257 16.39 9.54 10.16
N TRP A 258 16.62 8.73 11.20
CA TRP A 258 17.77 7.83 11.27
C TRP A 258 17.72 6.75 10.20
N THR A 259 16.52 6.24 9.91
CA THR A 259 16.32 5.23 8.86
C THR A 259 16.69 5.77 7.49
N ILE A 260 16.36 7.05 7.21
CA ILE A 260 16.75 7.71 5.95
C ILE A 260 18.27 7.86 5.88
N TRP A 261 18.90 8.36 6.94
CA TRP A 261 20.36 8.52 6.98
C TRP A 261 21.11 7.20 6.82
N LEU A 262 20.60 6.11 7.40
CA LEU A 262 21.18 4.79 7.23
C LEU A 262 21.02 4.26 5.79
N ALA A 263 19.87 4.48 5.16
CA ALA A 263 19.67 4.11 3.76
C ALA A 263 20.60 4.92 2.83
N LEU A 264 20.66 6.24 3.02
CA LEU A 264 21.54 7.11 2.23
C LEU A 264 23.01 6.78 2.47
N GLY A 265 23.44 6.62 3.72
CA GLY A 265 24.80 6.22 4.06
C GLY A 265 25.16 4.86 3.49
N GLY A 266 24.25 3.89 3.57
CA GLY A 266 24.41 2.58 2.94
C GLY A 266 24.53 2.66 1.43
N SER A 267 23.76 3.52 0.76
CA SER A 267 23.91 3.77 -0.68
C SER A 267 25.25 4.45 -1.03
N VAL A 268 25.75 5.36 -0.19
CA VAL A 268 27.09 5.95 -0.38
C VAL A 268 28.18 4.89 -0.24
N VAL A 269 28.08 4.01 0.76
CA VAL A 269 28.99 2.87 0.90
C VAL A 269 28.90 1.96 -0.33
N ALA A 270 27.69 1.69 -0.83
CA ALA A 270 27.49 0.88 -2.01
C ALA A 270 28.14 1.49 -3.27
N LEU A 271 28.06 2.82 -3.45
CA LEU A 271 28.74 3.52 -4.56
C LEU A 271 30.27 3.34 -4.54
N VAL A 272 30.86 3.21 -3.35
CA VAL A 272 32.32 3.06 -3.19
C VAL A 272 32.76 1.60 -3.21
N LYS A 273 31.95 0.69 -2.66
CA LYS A 273 32.32 -0.73 -2.47
C LYS A 273 31.91 -1.64 -3.62
N LEU A 274 30.83 -1.31 -4.34
CA LEU A 274 30.43 -2.09 -5.49
C LEU A 274 31.28 -1.68 -6.68
N ASP A 275 31.89 -2.66 -7.33
CA ASP A 275 32.65 -2.46 -8.56
C ASP A 275 31.66 -2.23 -9.72
N ILE A 276 31.26 -0.96 -9.89
CA ILE A 276 30.31 -0.53 -10.90
C ILE A 276 31.05 0.31 -11.93
N PRO A 277 31.09 -0.12 -13.22
CA PRO A 277 31.77 0.61 -14.27
C PRO A 277 30.95 1.82 -14.73
N TRP A 278 30.83 2.86 -13.89
CA TRP A 278 29.99 4.05 -14.14
C TRP A 278 30.25 4.72 -15.49
N SER A 279 31.49 4.65 -16.00
CA SER A 279 31.90 5.18 -17.30
C SER A 279 31.26 4.47 -18.49
N GLU A 280 30.83 3.22 -18.34
CA GLU A 280 30.24 2.44 -19.43
C GLU A 280 28.75 2.75 -19.64
N PHE A 281 28.08 3.32 -18.62
CA PHE A 281 26.65 3.69 -18.62
C PHE A 281 26.39 4.99 -19.39
N THR A 282 26.81 5.06 -20.65
CA THR A 282 26.50 6.19 -21.54
C THR A 282 25.27 5.91 -22.39
N PHE A 283 24.55 6.97 -22.80
CA PHE A 283 23.34 6.85 -23.64
C PHE A 283 23.62 6.13 -24.98
N ALA A 284 24.83 6.27 -25.53
CA ALA A 284 25.26 5.60 -26.75
C ALA A 284 25.27 4.07 -26.63
N ASN A 285 25.50 3.54 -25.43
CA ASN A 285 25.48 2.12 -25.14
C ASN A 285 24.10 1.60 -24.69
N PHE A 286 23.11 2.49 -24.55
CA PHE A 286 21.82 2.15 -23.93
C PHE A 286 20.87 1.37 -24.85
N ILE A 287 20.96 1.56 -26.17
CA ILE A 287 20.28 0.71 -27.16
C ILE A 287 21.34 -0.20 -27.78
N PRO A 288 21.39 -1.48 -27.39
CA PRO A 288 22.44 -2.36 -27.87
C PRO A 288 22.27 -2.62 -29.36
N LYS A 289 23.37 -2.55 -30.11
CA LYS A 289 23.39 -2.91 -31.53
C LYS A 289 22.81 -4.30 -31.81
N TRP A 290 23.05 -5.29 -30.95
CA TRP A 290 22.49 -6.64 -31.09
C TRP A 290 20.97 -6.72 -30.99
N LEU A 291 20.31 -5.71 -30.42
CA LEU A 291 18.85 -5.60 -30.40
C LEU A 291 18.29 -5.22 -31.78
N THR A 292 19.11 -4.58 -32.62
CA THR A 292 18.77 -4.08 -33.96
C THR A 292 19.48 -4.82 -35.10
N GLU A 293 20.59 -5.52 -34.80
CA GLU A 293 21.48 -6.15 -35.79
C GLU A 293 21.39 -7.70 -35.74
N GLY A 294 20.50 -8.27 -34.92
CA GLY A 294 20.37 -9.72 -34.71
C GLY A 294 19.01 -10.30 -35.11
N GLY A 295 18.99 -11.08 -36.19
CA GLY A 295 17.87 -11.94 -36.61
C GLY A 295 17.10 -11.43 -37.83
N GLY A 296 16.44 -12.34 -38.56
CA GLY A 296 15.44 -11.95 -39.56
C GLY A 296 14.22 -11.29 -38.91
N ALA A 297 13.29 -10.74 -39.69
CA ALA A 297 12.02 -10.29 -39.13
C ALA A 297 11.33 -11.45 -38.38
N PRO A 298 10.74 -11.22 -37.20
CA PRO A 298 10.17 -12.29 -36.41
C PRO A 298 9.07 -12.99 -37.22
N THR A 299 9.12 -14.32 -37.25
CA THR A 299 8.17 -15.12 -38.01
C THR A 299 6.77 -15.03 -37.39
N GLY A 300 5.72 -15.09 -38.23
CA GLY A 300 4.33 -15.11 -37.74
C GLY A 300 4.04 -16.29 -36.79
N GLU A 301 4.78 -17.39 -36.95
CA GLU A 301 4.72 -18.54 -36.05
C GLU A 301 5.22 -18.20 -34.63
N LEU A 302 6.27 -17.38 -34.52
CA LEU A 302 6.80 -16.94 -33.22
C LEU A 302 5.81 -16.07 -32.46
N VAL A 303 5.05 -15.21 -33.16
CA VAL A 303 3.98 -14.40 -32.55
C VAL A 303 2.96 -15.32 -31.87
N TRP A 304 2.51 -16.35 -32.58
CA TRP A 304 1.52 -17.29 -32.05
C TRP A 304 2.08 -18.13 -30.90
N LYS A 305 3.33 -18.59 -31.01
CA LYS A 305 4.05 -19.26 -29.92
C LYS A 305 4.15 -18.34 -28.69
N GLY A 306 4.55 -17.09 -28.88
CA GLY A 306 4.66 -16.09 -27.82
C GLY A 306 3.33 -15.84 -27.10
N ILE A 307 2.23 -15.71 -27.84
CA ILE A 307 0.88 -15.55 -27.26
C ILE A 307 0.48 -16.79 -26.44
N LYS A 308 0.71 -18.01 -26.95
CA LYS A 308 0.45 -19.24 -26.19
C LYS A 308 1.24 -19.30 -24.90
N LEU A 309 2.53 -18.95 -24.94
CA LEU A 309 3.40 -18.93 -23.76
C LEU A 309 3.02 -17.82 -22.78
N ALA A 310 2.57 -16.67 -23.27
CA ALA A 310 2.04 -15.59 -22.43
C ALA A 310 0.76 -16.04 -21.70
N LEU A 311 -0.15 -16.73 -22.40
CA LEU A 311 -1.35 -17.32 -21.79
C LEU A 311 -1.01 -18.40 -20.77
N GLN A 312 -0.02 -19.25 -21.06
CA GLN A 312 0.50 -20.22 -20.10
C GLN A 312 1.08 -19.54 -18.85
N THR A 313 1.83 -18.45 -19.03
CA THR A 313 2.40 -17.64 -17.94
C THR A 313 1.29 -17.09 -17.03
N ALA A 314 0.23 -16.56 -17.63
CA ALA A 314 -0.96 -16.09 -16.90
C ALA A 314 -1.71 -17.24 -16.22
N ALA A 315 -1.86 -18.38 -16.89
CA ALA A 315 -2.55 -19.54 -16.33
C ALA A 315 -1.78 -20.17 -15.14
N MET A 316 -0.44 -20.24 -15.21
CA MET A 316 0.42 -20.60 -14.08
C MET A 316 0.20 -19.66 -12.89
N ALA A 317 0.24 -18.35 -13.12
CA ALA A 317 0.01 -17.35 -12.09
C ALA A 317 -1.40 -17.46 -11.48
N TRP A 318 -2.42 -17.73 -12.30
CA TRP A 318 -3.80 -17.92 -11.85
C TRP A 318 -3.93 -19.15 -10.95
N CYS A 319 -3.40 -20.30 -11.39
CA CYS A 319 -3.35 -21.53 -10.60
C CYS A 319 -2.68 -21.29 -9.24
N ALA A 320 -1.45 -20.76 -9.26
CA ALA A 320 -0.66 -20.53 -8.06
C ALA A 320 -1.38 -19.59 -7.07
N THR A 321 -1.96 -18.51 -7.58
CA THR A 321 -2.62 -17.50 -6.74
C THR A 321 -3.87 -18.05 -6.07
N TRP A 322 -4.71 -18.79 -6.79
CA TRP A 322 -5.94 -19.33 -6.22
C TRP A 322 -5.69 -20.50 -5.28
N VAL A 323 -4.74 -21.38 -5.58
CA VAL A 323 -4.32 -22.44 -4.64
C VAL A 323 -3.76 -21.81 -3.37
N ALA A 324 -2.89 -20.80 -3.51
CA ALA A 324 -2.36 -20.06 -2.37
C ALA A 324 -3.47 -19.36 -1.56
N ALA A 325 -4.45 -18.75 -2.23
CA ALA A 325 -5.59 -18.12 -1.55
C ALA A 325 -6.43 -19.15 -0.78
N MET A 326 -6.66 -20.34 -1.34
CA MET A 326 -7.39 -21.42 -0.67
C MET A 326 -6.69 -21.93 0.58
N ILE A 327 -5.35 -21.92 0.60
CA ILE A 327 -4.55 -22.31 1.77
C ILE A 327 -4.43 -21.15 2.78
N ALA A 328 -4.22 -19.93 2.30
CA ALA A 328 -4.05 -18.74 3.15
C ALA A 328 -5.35 -18.34 3.87
N LEU A 329 -6.52 -18.54 3.25
CA LEU A 329 -7.82 -18.15 3.79
C LEU A 329 -8.18 -18.83 5.13
N PRO A 330 -8.01 -20.16 5.31
CA PRO A 330 -8.19 -20.81 6.60
C PRO A 330 -7.03 -20.58 7.59
N LEU A 331 -5.80 -20.31 7.11
CA LEU A 331 -4.64 -20.06 7.98
C LEU A 331 -4.65 -18.66 8.60
N SER A 332 -5.11 -17.66 7.86
CA SER A 332 -5.01 -16.24 8.25
C SER A 332 -5.79 -15.86 9.53
N PRO A 333 -6.98 -16.40 9.86
CA PRO A 333 -7.63 -16.14 11.15
C PRO A 333 -6.80 -16.59 12.36
N LEU A 334 -5.95 -17.62 12.20
CA LEU A 334 -5.06 -18.10 13.27
C LEU A 334 -3.87 -17.17 13.49
N THR A 335 -3.47 -16.42 12.46
CA THR A 335 -2.40 -15.43 12.56
C THR A 335 -2.86 -14.11 13.17
N ALA A 336 -4.13 -13.73 12.94
CA ALA A 336 -4.71 -12.47 13.39
C ALA A 336 -4.82 -12.43 14.93
N SER A 337 -4.13 -11.47 15.52
CA SER A 337 -3.98 -11.32 16.98
C SER A 337 -5.31 -10.95 17.66
N ALA A 338 -6.16 -10.16 16.99
CA ALA A 338 -7.47 -9.75 17.47
C ALA A 338 -8.45 -10.93 17.62
N LEU A 339 -8.40 -11.89 16.69
CA LEU A 339 -9.21 -13.12 16.70
C LEU A 339 -8.67 -14.17 17.68
N SER A 340 -7.35 -14.29 17.75
CA SER A 340 -6.66 -15.21 18.64
C SER A 340 -6.79 -14.82 20.13
N MET A 341 -6.80 -13.52 20.45
CA MET A 341 -6.64 -13.05 21.84
C MET A 341 -7.79 -12.19 22.38
N ARG A 342 -8.54 -11.42 21.57
CA ARG A 342 -9.50 -10.42 22.10
C ARG A 342 -10.79 -11.07 22.63
N GLY A 343 -11.40 -11.99 21.88
CA GLY A 343 -12.50 -12.82 22.38
C GLY A 343 -12.08 -13.86 23.44
N ARG A 344 -10.76 -14.13 23.55
CA ARG A 344 -10.20 -15.14 24.46
C ARG A 344 -9.80 -14.59 25.83
N LYS A 345 -9.43 -13.31 25.94
CA LYS A 345 -9.16 -12.66 27.24
C LYS A 345 -10.42 -12.66 28.14
N GLU A 346 -11.60 -12.53 27.54
CA GLU A 346 -12.87 -12.64 28.26
C GLU A 346 -13.28 -14.10 28.52
N ALA A 347 -13.19 -14.98 27.51
CA ALA A 347 -13.57 -16.39 27.65
C ALA A 347 -12.63 -17.23 28.55
N LEU A 348 -11.39 -16.80 28.76
CA LEU A 348 -10.40 -17.54 29.55
C LEU A 348 -10.21 -17.01 30.96
N LYS A 349 -11.05 -16.10 31.48
CA LYS A 349 -10.95 -15.65 32.88
C LYS A 349 -10.99 -16.80 33.93
N GLY A 350 -11.31 -18.05 33.55
CA GLY A 350 -11.33 -19.20 34.46
C GLY A 350 -10.68 -20.53 34.01
N LYS A 351 -10.08 -20.65 32.80
CA LYS A 351 -9.43 -21.92 32.35
C LYS A 351 -7.91 -21.74 32.18
N ILE A 352 -7.17 -22.30 33.13
CA ILE A 352 -5.75 -22.08 33.41
C ILE A 352 -4.86 -22.92 32.47
N GLY A 353 -3.81 -22.31 31.92
CA GLY A 353 -2.64 -23.01 31.37
C GLY A 353 -2.74 -23.56 29.94
N LEU A 354 -3.15 -24.82 29.79
CA LEU A 354 -2.89 -25.63 28.57
C LEU A 354 -3.60 -25.13 27.31
N ALA A 355 -4.89 -24.76 27.41
CA ALA A 355 -5.64 -24.30 26.24
C ALA A 355 -5.13 -22.94 25.73
N ARG A 356 -4.54 -22.11 26.61
CA ARG A 356 -3.85 -20.87 26.22
C ARG A 356 -2.53 -21.19 25.53
N ALA A 357 -1.72 -22.05 26.15
CA ALA A 357 -0.42 -22.48 25.62
C ALA A 357 -0.53 -23.11 24.23
N GLY A 358 -1.47 -24.04 24.02
CA GLY A 358 -1.68 -24.68 22.71
C GLY A 358 -2.09 -23.70 21.60
N THR A 359 -2.78 -22.62 21.95
CA THR A 359 -3.24 -21.62 20.97
C THR A 359 -2.22 -20.54 20.68
N TRP A 360 -1.43 -20.19 21.69
CA TRP A 360 -0.23 -19.40 21.50
C TRP A 360 0.75 -20.18 20.60
N LEU A 361 0.97 -21.46 20.90
CA LEU A 361 1.85 -22.33 20.11
C LEU A 361 1.36 -22.46 18.67
N SER A 362 0.09 -22.79 18.44
CA SER A 362 -0.44 -22.92 17.08
C SER A 362 -0.37 -21.61 16.29
N SER A 363 -0.72 -20.47 16.91
CA SER A 363 -0.62 -19.17 16.24
C SER A 363 0.82 -18.76 15.95
N THR A 364 1.76 -19.11 16.82
CA THR A 364 3.19 -18.86 16.60
C THR A 364 3.74 -19.74 15.49
N LEU A 365 3.41 -21.03 15.46
CA LEU A 365 3.80 -21.95 14.39
C LEU A 365 3.26 -21.51 13.03
N VAL A 366 1.98 -21.10 12.95
CA VAL A 366 1.41 -20.59 11.70
C VAL A 366 2.07 -19.27 11.28
N ARG A 367 2.40 -18.38 12.22
CA ARG A 367 3.16 -17.15 11.90
C ARG A 367 4.55 -17.47 11.37
N LEU A 368 5.27 -18.41 11.98
CA LEU A 368 6.58 -18.86 11.51
C LEU A 368 6.49 -19.50 10.12
N PHE A 369 5.47 -20.33 9.87
CA PHE A 369 5.21 -20.93 8.56
C PHE A 369 4.97 -19.85 7.49
N VAL A 370 4.04 -18.93 7.74
CA VAL A 370 3.71 -17.83 6.82
C VAL A 370 4.93 -16.94 6.54
N GLN A 371 5.73 -16.65 7.57
CA GLN A 371 6.98 -15.90 7.42
C GLN A 371 8.02 -16.67 6.60
N GLY A 372 8.20 -17.96 6.88
CA GLY A 372 9.13 -18.82 6.15
C GLY A 372 8.79 -18.95 4.67
N CYS A 373 7.51 -19.19 4.34
CA CYS A 373 7.03 -19.24 2.96
C CYS A 373 7.32 -17.95 2.17
N ARG A 374 7.22 -16.78 2.82
CA ARG A 374 7.46 -15.48 2.19
C ARG A 374 8.96 -15.13 2.08
N ALA A 375 9.78 -15.63 3.00
CA ALA A 375 11.19 -15.27 3.07
C ALA A 375 11.95 -15.81 1.84
N MET A 376 11.59 -17.00 1.38
CA MET A 376 12.13 -17.61 0.17
C MET A 376 11.67 -16.88 -1.10
N PRO A 377 12.61 -16.49 -1.97
CA PRO A 377 12.24 -15.94 -3.27
C PRO A 377 11.67 -16.98 -4.24
N GLU A 378 10.80 -16.53 -5.14
CA GLU A 378 10.07 -17.39 -6.09
C GLU A 378 11.01 -18.10 -7.07
N LEU A 379 12.03 -17.41 -7.60
CA LEU A 379 12.99 -18.01 -8.53
C LEU A 379 13.86 -19.05 -7.83
N THR A 380 14.28 -18.77 -6.60
CA THR A 380 15.01 -19.73 -5.76
C THR A 380 14.19 -20.99 -5.51
N LEU A 381 12.91 -20.84 -5.16
CA LEU A 381 11.99 -21.98 -5.01
C LEU A 381 11.80 -22.72 -6.33
N ALA A 382 11.68 -21.99 -7.45
CA ALA A 382 11.51 -22.59 -8.76
C ALA A 382 12.67 -23.48 -9.13
N LEU A 383 13.90 -23.06 -8.85
CA LEU A 383 15.09 -23.85 -9.09
C LEU A 383 15.05 -25.18 -8.31
N ILE A 384 14.68 -25.14 -7.03
CA ILE A 384 14.51 -26.34 -6.19
C ILE A 384 13.41 -27.25 -6.77
N PHE A 385 12.28 -26.68 -7.17
CA PHE A 385 11.16 -27.47 -7.73
C PHE A 385 11.45 -28.03 -9.11
N VAL A 386 12.26 -27.35 -9.93
CA VAL A 386 12.72 -27.86 -11.23
C VAL A 386 13.64 -29.06 -11.03
N ILE A 387 14.52 -29.02 -10.03
CA ILE A 387 15.38 -30.17 -9.68
C ILE A 387 14.54 -31.33 -9.12
N TRP A 388 13.53 -31.02 -8.31
CA TRP A 388 12.68 -32.04 -7.70
C TRP A 388 11.72 -32.70 -8.70
N VAL A 389 10.90 -31.90 -9.37
CA VAL A 389 9.73 -32.36 -10.14
C VAL A 389 10.01 -32.37 -11.66
N GLY A 390 11.15 -31.82 -12.07
CA GLY A 390 11.55 -31.67 -13.47
C GLY A 390 11.22 -30.28 -14.04
N PRO A 391 11.82 -29.92 -15.19
CA PRO A 391 11.53 -28.68 -15.87
C PRO A 391 10.07 -28.64 -16.34
N GLY A 392 9.44 -27.48 -16.18
CA GLY A 392 8.12 -27.21 -16.70
C GLY A 392 7.19 -26.40 -15.77
N PRO A 393 5.97 -26.11 -16.25
CA PRO A 393 5.02 -25.18 -15.62
C PRO A 393 4.64 -25.52 -14.19
N PHE A 394 4.62 -26.81 -13.85
CA PHE A 394 4.23 -27.24 -12.51
C PHE A 394 5.23 -26.80 -11.44
N ALA A 395 6.54 -26.88 -11.71
CA ALA A 395 7.56 -26.39 -10.81
C ALA A 395 7.39 -24.89 -10.54
N GLY A 396 7.06 -24.12 -11.59
CA GLY A 396 6.80 -22.69 -11.47
C GLY A 396 5.54 -22.37 -10.66
N VAL A 397 4.46 -23.13 -10.86
CA VAL A 397 3.23 -23.00 -10.08
C VAL A 397 3.49 -23.29 -8.60
N LEU A 398 4.26 -24.32 -8.25
CA LEU A 398 4.61 -24.64 -6.86
C LEU A 398 5.42 -23.52 -6.21
N ALA A 399 6.44 -23.02 -6.92
CA ALA A 399 7.30 -21.95 -6.42
C ALA A 399 6.52 -20.66 -6.11
N ILE A 400 5.71 -20.20 -7.06
CA ILE A 400 4.87 -19.01 -6.90
C ILE A 400 3.81 -19.24 -5.82
N CYS A 401 3.22 -20.44 -5.78
CA CYS A 401 2.19 -20.78 -4.80
C CYS A 401 2.72 -20.67 -3.37
N ILE A 402 3.86 -21.29 -3.07
CA ILE A 402 4.46 -21.27 -1.71
C ILE A 402 4.76 -19.83 -1.28
N HIS A 403 5.40 -19.04 -2.13
CA HIS A 403 5.66 -17.63 -1.82
C HIS A 403 4.34 -16.86 -1.59
N THR A 404 3.36 -17.07 -2.45
CA THR A 404 2.05 -16.38 -2.39
C THR A 404 1.25 -16.76 -1.14
N ILE A 405 1.37 -17.99 -0.63
CA ILE A 405 0.74 -18.40 0.64
C ILE A 405 1.23 -17.51 1.78
N GLY A 406 2.53 -17.26 1.85
CA GLY A 406 3.12 -16.38 2.86
C GLY A 406 2.63 -14.93 2.74
N VAL A 407 2.59 -14.40 1.52
CA VAL A 407 2.14 -13.02 1.28
C VAL A 407 0.63 -12.85 1.56
N LEU A 408 -0.22 -13.71 1.00
CA LEU A 408 -1.67 -13.66 1.24
C LEU A 408 -2.01 -13.96 2.69
N GLY A 409 -1.30 -14.89 3.35
CA GLY A 409 -1.50 -15.18 4.76
C GLY A 409 -1.33 -13.92 5.63
N ARG A 410 -0.30 -13.11 5.34
CA ARG A 410 -0.08 -11.83 6.02
C ARG A 410 -1.15 -10.80 5.67
N LEU A 411 -1.43 -10.58 4.39
CA LEU A 411 -2.41 -9.58 3.93
C LEU A 411 -3.82 -9.87 4.45
N TYR A 412 -4.24 -11.14 4.41
CA TYR A 412 -5.54 -11.55 4.94
C TYR A 412 -5.62 -11.39 6.45
N SER A 413 -4.52 -11.63 7.17
CA SER A 413 -4.42 -11.36 8.61
C SER A 413 -4.73 -9.91 8.93
N ASP A 414 -4.11 -8.98 8.19
CA ASP A 414 -4.31 -7.54 8.37
C ASP A 414 -5.78 -7.15 8.10
N VAL A 415 -6.37 -7.68 7.02
CA VAL A 415 -7.80 -7.46 6.73
C VAL A 415 -8.70 -7.96 7.87
N TYR A 416 -8.40 -9.12 8.44
CA TYR A 416 -9.18 -9.64 9.56
C TYR A 416 -9.01 -8.84 10.85
N GLU A 417 -7.85 -8.21 11.07
CA GLU A 417 -7.63 -7.32 12.22
C GLU A 417 -8.37 -5.98 12.08
N GLU A 418 -8.70 -5.56 10.86
CA GLU A 418 -9.46 -4.33 10.57
C GLU A 418 -10.99 -4.49 10.63
N VAL A 419 -11.50 -5.71 10.82
CA VAL A 419 -12.95 -5.97 10.87
C VAL A 419 -13.61 -5.29 12.08
N ASP A 420 -14.82 -4.76 11.89
CA ASP A 420 -15.58 -4.09 12.96
C ASP A 420 -15.91 -5.08 14.10
N PRO A 421 -15.51 -4.79 15.36
CA PRO A 421 -15.82 -5.66 16.48
C PRO A 421 -17.33 -5.71 16.81
N GLY A 422 -18.13 -4.72 16.41
CA GLY A 422 -19.55 -4.63 16.78
C GLY A 422 -20.36 -5.85 16.37
N SER A 423 -20.23 -6.28 15.11
CA SER A 423 -20.93 -7.47 14.59
C SER A 423 -20.42 -8.78 15.22
N VAL A 424 -19.15 -8.82 15.64
CA VAL A 424 -18.53 -9.99 16.27
C VAL A 424 -19.09 -10.15 17.68
N SER A 425 -19.18 -9.07 18.44
CA SER A 425 -19.76 -9.05 19.78
C SER A 425 -21.24 -9.43 19.79
N ALA A 426 -22.02 -8.95 18.82
CA ALA A 426 -23.44 -9.28 18.69
C ALA A 426 -23.67 -10.80 18.53
N LEU A 427 -22.94 -11.45 17.61
CA LEU A 427 -23.04 -12.90 17.38
C LEU A 427 -22.46 -13.73 18.52
N SER A 428 -21.44 -13.21 19.23
CA SER A 428 -20.92 -13.86 20.43
C SER A 428 -21.94 -13.88 21.56
N ASN A 429 -22.70 -12.80 21.74
CA ASN A 429 -23.72 -12.68 22.78
C ASN A 429 -24.94 -13.59 22.53
N THR A 430 -25.18 -14.00 21.28
CA THR A 430 -26.23 -14.98 20.93
C THR A 430 -25.75 -16.44 21.09
N GLY A 431 -24.54 -16.67 21.61
CA GLY A 431 -23.98 -18.02 21.81
C GLY A 431 -23.48 -18.70 20.52
N SER A 432 -23.23 -17.93 19.45
CA SER A 432 -22.76 -18.49 18.17
C SER A 432 -21.38 -19.14 18.31
N SER A 433 -21.18 -20.27 17.62
CA SER A 433 -19.90 -20.97 17.60
C SER A 433 -18.82 -20.13 16.91
N ARG A 434 -17.54 -20.42 17.15
CA ARG A 434 -16.42 -19.67 16.53
C ARG A 434 -16.43 -19.70 15.02
N PHE A 435 -16.79 -20.85 14.45
CA PHE A 435 -16.95 -20.98 13.01
C PHE A 435 -18.16 -20.19 12.52
N GLY A 436 -19.26 -20.17 13.29
CA GLY A 436 -20.42 -19.33 13.01
C GLY A 436 -20.09 -17.83 13.02
N ILE A 437 -19.37 -17.35 14.03
CA ILE A 437 -18.90 -15.95 14.11
C ILE A 437 -18.01 -15.62 12.91
N TRP A 438 -17.06 -16.49 12.56
CA TRP A 438 -16.19 -16.25 11.42
C TRP A 438 -16.97 -16.22 10.10
N LEU A 439 -17.85 -17.20 9.87
CA LEU A 439 -18.59 -17.36 8.62
C LEU A 439 -19.65 -16.27 8.40
N TYR A 440 -20.33 -15.83 9.46
CA TYR A 440 -21.46 -14.89 9.37
C TYR A 440 -21.13 -13.45 9.76
N SER A 441 -20.05 -13.21 10.51
CA SER A 441 -19.63 -11.87 10.92
C SER A 441 -18.41 -11.40 10.15
N ILE A 442 -17.32 -12.17 10.22
CA ILE A 442 -15.98 -11.70 9.83
C ILE A 442 -15.78 -11.86 8.33
N PHE A 443 -16.01 -13.06 7.81
CA PHE A 443 -15.79 -13.38 6.40
C PHE A 443 -16.61 -12.49 5.45
N PRO A 444 -17.91 -12.21 5.69
CA PRO A 444 -18.69 -11.35 4.79
C PRO A 444 -18.17 -9.91 4.73
N GLN A 445 -17.63 -9.39 5.83
CA GLN A 445 -17.02 -8.06 5.89
C GLN A 445 -15.64 -8.02 5.23
N ALA A 446 -14.84 -9.06 5.44
CA ALA A 446 -13.49 -9.17 4.89
C ALA A 446 -13.47 -9.55 3.40
N ALA A 447 -14.44 -10.35 2.93
CA ALA A 447 -14.43 -11.01 1.62
C ALA A 447 -14.14 -10.06 0.43
N PRO A 448 -14.72 -8.85 0.32
CA PRO A 448 -14.41 -7.93 -0.78
C PRO A 448 -12.93 -7.52 -0.80
N ARG A 449 -12.35 -7.24 0.37
CA ARG A 449 -10.93 -6.86 0.50
C ARG A 449 -10.02 -8.06 0.25
N LEU A 450 -10.38 -9.24 0.77
CA LEU A 450 -9.64 -10.49 0.52
C LEU A 450 -9.57 -10.76 -0.99
N LEU A 451 -10.71 -10.71 -1.69
CA LEU A 451 -10.77 -10.92 -3.14
C LEU A 451 -9.95 -9.87 -3.92
N ALA A 452 -10.01 -8.59 -3.50
CA ALA A 452 -9.22 -7.54 -4.12
C ALA A 452 -7.71 -7.81 -3.97
N PHE A 453 -7.25 -8.26 -2.80
CA PHE A 453 -5.85 -8.65 -2.59
C PHE A 453 -5.45 -9.89 -3.39
N THR A 454 -6.33 -10.88 -3.53
CA THR A 454 -6.08 -12.05 -4.39
C THR A 454 -5.87 -11.64 -5.84
N LEU A 455 -6.73 -10.79 -6.39
CA LEU A 455 -6.63 -10.33 -7.78
C LEU A 455 -5.37 -9.49 -8.00
N TYR A 456 -5.04 -8.61 -7.05
CA TYR A 456 -3.78 -7.87 -7.09
C TYR A 456 -2.55 -8.80 -7.05
N ARG A 457 -2.59 -9.86 -6.23
CA ARG A 457 -1.53 -10.88 -6.21
C ARG A 457 -1.44 -11.65 -7.51
N PHE A 458 -2.57 -11.97 -8.14
CA PHE A 458 -2.56 -12.60 -9.46
C PHE A 458 -1.82 -11.74 -10.50
N GLU A 459 -2.10 -10.44 -10.57
CA GLU A 459 -1.39 -9.51 -11.48
C GLU A 459 0.13 -9.50 -11.24
N VAL A 460 0.54 -9.52 -9.97
CA VAL A 460 1.96 -9.56 -9.58
C VAL A 460 2.59 -10.90 -9.94
N ASN A 461 1.86 -12.00 -9.71
CA ASN A 461 2.31 -13.36 -9.96
C ASN A 461 2.47 -13.67 -11.46
N VAL A 462 1.81 -12.92 -12.35
CA VAL A 462 2.05 -13.03 -13.80
C VAL A 462 3.49 -12.62 -14.14
N ARG A 463 4.01 -11.56 -13.50
CA ARG A 463 5.42 -11.16 -13.67
C ARG A 463 6.36 -12.16 -13.02
N ALA A 464 6.03 -12.66 -11.83
CA ALA A 464 6.80 -13.73 -11.17
C ALA A 464 6.93 -14.99 -12.05
N SER A 465 5.84 -15.39 -12.70
CA SER A 465 5.79 -16.53 -13.62
C SER A 465 6.75 -16.35 -14.80
N ALA A 466 6.84 -15.13 -15.35
CA ALA A 466 7.83 -14.83 -16.39
C ALA A 466 9.27 -14.90 -15.87
N MET A 467 9.56 -14.50 -14.62
CA MET A 467 10.90 -14.63 -14.02
C MET A 467 11.30 -16.09 -13.82
N VAL A 468 10.37 -16.88 -13.29
CA VAL A 468 10.57 -18.29 -12.95
C VAL A 468 10.80 -19.14 -14.21
N GLY A 469 10.27 -18.72 -15.37
CA GLY A 469 10.55 -19.39 -16.65
C GLY A 469 12.04 -19.45 -17.03
N PHE A 470 12.87 -18.52 -16.57
CA PHE A 470 14.33 -18.51 -16.83
C PHE A 470 15.09 -19.69 -16.24
N VAL A 471 14.53 -20.34 -15.22
CA VAL A 471 15.15 -21.54 -14.62
C VAL A 471 14.52 -22.84 -15.14
N GLY A 472 13.86 -22.79 -16.30
CA GLY A 472 13.22 -23.94 -16.93
C GLY A 472 11.85 -24.30 -16.34
N ALA A 473 11.23 -23.39 -15.59
CA ALA A 473 9.89 -23.61 -15.04
C ALA A 473 8.74 -23.29 -16.03
N GLY A 474 9.07 -23.09 -17.32
CA GLY A 474 8.11 -22.90 -18.41
C GLY A 474 7.54 -21.48 -18.55
N GLY A 475 6.55 -21.33 -19.42
CA GLY A 475 5.95 -20.03 -19.76
C GLY A 475 6.82 -19.20 -20.70
N ILE A 476 6.51 -17.91 -20.81
CA ILE A 476 7.19 -17.00 -21.75
C ILE A 476 8.65 -16.73 -21.37
N GLY A 477 8.98 -16.83 -20.08
CA GLY A 477 10.33 -16.66 -19.57
C GLY A 477 11.35 -17.60 -20.20
N ASP A 478 10.96 -18.86 -20.43
CA ASP A 478 11.81 -19.89 -21.07
C ASP A 478 12.21 -19.51 -22.50
N SER A 479 11.27 -18.97 -23.28
CA SER A 479 11.57 -18.48 -24.63
C SER A 479 12.34 -17.16 -24.64
N ILE A 480 12.14 -16.31 -23.63
CA ILE A 480 12.95 -15.10 -23.45
C ILE A 480 14.40 -15.49 -23.13
N ASP A 481 14.61 -16.42 -22.20
CA ASP A 481 15.94 -16.95 -21.85
C ASP A 481 16.64 -17.56 -23.06
N THR A 482 15.92 -18.36 -23.84
CA THR A 482 16.42 -18.93 -25.10
C THR A 482 16.80 -17.84 -26.11
N ALA A 483 15.94 -16.83 -26.32
CA ALA A 483 16.21 -15.74 -27.25
C ALA A 483 17.43 -14.90 -26.83
N ILE A 484 17.59 -14.67 -25.53
CA ILE A 484 18.77 -13.98 -24.97
C ILE A 484 20.03 -14.83 -25.18
N SER A 485 19.96 -16.12 -24.84
CA SER A 485 21.10 -17.06 -24.93
C SER A 485 21.57 -17.29 -26.36
N LEU A 486 20.66 -17.23 -27.34
CA LEU A 486 20.95 -17.38 -28.77
C LEU A 486 21.22 -16.05 -29.50
N PHE A 487 21.19 -14.91 -28.79
CA PHE A 487 21.35 -13.57 -29.38
C PHE A 487 20.31 -13.21 -30.46
N HIS A 488 19.08 -13.71 -30.33
CA HIS A 488 17.97 -13.36 -31.22
C HIS A 488 17.28 -12.07 -30.74
N GLY A 489 17.85 -10.91 -31.09
CA GLY A 489 17.37 -9.59 -30.67
C GLY A 489 15.92 -9.31 -31.08
N HIS A 490 15.54 -9.63 -32.32
CA HIS A 490 14.17 -9.43 -32.81
C HIS A 490 13.15 -10.30 -32.08
N ASP A 491 13.47 -11.58 -31.85
CA ASP A 491 12.61 -12.51 -31.11
C ASP A 491 12.42 -12.02 -29.67
N LEU A 492 13.50 -11.55 -29.04
CA LEU A 492 13.47 -10.99 -27.69
C LEU A 492 12.54 -9.77 -27.61
N VAL A 493 12.67 -8.80 -28.52
CA VAL A 493 11.82 -7.60 -28.54
C VAL A 493 10.35 -7.98 -28.71
N LEU A 494 10.05 -8.93 -29.60
CA LEU A 494 8.70 -9.44 -29.79
C LEU A 494 8.16 -10.11 -28.51
N LEU A 495 8.92 -11.01 -27.88
CA LEU A 495 8.50 -11.71 -26.68
C LEU A 495 8.29 -10.74 -25.50
N LEU A 496 9.14 -9.72 -25.37
CA LEU A 496 8.98 -8.64 -24.38
C LEU A 496 7.75 -7.77 -24.68
N ALA A 497 7.47 -7.47 -25.95
CA ALA A 497 6.28 -6.74 -26.34
C ALA A 497 4.99 -7.54 -26.03
N ILE A 498 5.00 -8.85 -26.26
CA ILE A 498 3.89 -9.75 -25.90
C ILE A 498 3.71 -9.80 -24.37
N LEU A 499 4.80 -9.95 -23.61
CA LEU A 499 4.76 -9.92 -22.15
C LEU A 499 4.22 -8.58 -21.62
N PHE A 500 4.70 -7.46 -22.17
CA PHE A 500 4.21 -6.12 -21.86
C PHE A 500 2.72 -5.99 -22.14
N GLY A 501 2.26 -6.42 -23.32
CA GLY A 501 0.86 -6.42 -23.71
C GLY A 501 -0.01 -7.24 -22.75
N LEU A 502 0.46 -8.43 -22.35
CA LEU A 502 -0.22 -9.26 -21.35
C LEU A 502 -0.36 -8.53 -20.01
N VAL A 503 0.75 -8.00 -19.47
CA VAL A 503 0.76 -7.33 -18.16
C VAL A 503 -0.16 -6.12 -18.16
N VAL A 504 -0.03 -5.23 -19.16
CA VAL A 504 -0.89 -4.04 -19.28
C VAL A 504 -2.36 -4.41 -19.40
N THR A 505 -2.68 -5.43 -20.19
CA THR A 505 -4.05 -5.92 -20.34
C THR A 505 -4.61 -6.41 -19.01
N LEU A 506 -3.84 -7.21 -18.27
CA LEU A 506 -4.25 -7.73 -16.96
C LEU A 506 -4.39 -6.64 -15.91
N ASP A 507 -3.48 -5.67 -15.84
CA ASP A 507 -3.61 -4.53 -14.91
C ASP A 507 -4.87 -3.71 -15.23
N PHE A 508 -5.16 -3.46 -16.51
CA PHE A 508 -6.32 -2.69 -16.93
C PHE A 508 -7.65 -3.37 -16.60
N PHE A 509 -7.76 -4.68 -16.84
CA PHE A 509 -8.94 -5.44 -16.44
C PHE A 509 -9.01 -5.59 -14.91
N GLY A 510 -7.88 -5.85 -14.26
CA GLY A 510 -7.74 -6.00 -12.82
C GLY A 510 -8.20 -4.75 -12.06
N ASP A 511 -7.73 -3.57 -12.46
CA ASP A 511 -8.13 -2.29 -11.87
C ASP A 511 -9.65 -2.08 -11.97
N ARG A 512 -10.27 -2.40 -13.13
CA ARG A 512 -11.73 -2.28 -13.29
C ARG A 512 -12.51 -3.23 -12.40
N VAL A 513 -12.08 -4.49 -12.31
CA VAL A 513 -12.73 -5.50 -11.47
C VAL A 513 -12.60 -5.14 -9.99
N ARG A 514 -11.38 -4.78 -9.55
CA ARG A 514 -11.10 -4.37 -8.17
C ARG A 514 -11.92 -3.13 -7.77
N HIS A 515 -12.03 -2.13 -8.64
CA HIS A 515 -12.85 -0.94 -8.36
C HIS A 515 -14.32 -1.32 -8.14
N ARG A 516 -14.92 -2.17 -8.99
CA ARG A 516 -16.32 -2.61 -8.81
C ARG A 516 -16.54 -3.34 -7.49
N ILE A 517 -15.61 -4.21 -7.10
CA ILE A 517 -15.71 -4.98 -5.85
C ILE A 517 -15.70 -4.05 -4.63
N LEU A 518 -14.84 -3.02 -4.64
CA LEU A 518 -14.68 -2.11 -3.51
C LEU A 518 -15.80 -1.06 -3.41
N THR A 519 -16.31 -0.54 -4.54
CA THR A 519 -17.36 0.50 -4.52
C THR A 519 -18.74 0.01 -4.10
N HIS A 520 -19.06 -1.29 -4.27
CA HIS A 520 -20.43 -1.76 -4.10
C HIS A 520 -20.88 -2.02 -2.65
N ARG A 521 -20.01 -1.95 -1.64
CA ARG A 521 -20.42 -2.27 -0.25
C ARG A 521 -19.86 -1.39 0.86
N PHE A 522 -18.92 -0.49 0.58
CA PHE A 522 -18.51 0.56 1.52
C PHE A 522 -19.22 1.87 1.18
N GLN A 523 -20.52 1.93 1.47
CA GLN A 523 -21.03 3.21 1.97
C GLN A 523 -20.45 3.31 3.38
N PRO A 524 -19.60 4.30 3.71
CA PRO A 524 -19.45 4.66 5.11
C PRO A 524 -20.87 4.91 5.59
N MET A 525 -21.35 4.12 6.55
CA MET A 525 -22.62 4.42 7.17
C MET A 525 -22.44 5.81 7.77
N ASN A 526 -22.90 6.82 7.03
CA ASN A 526 -23.30 8.09 7.61
C ASN A 526 -24.07 7.69 8.85
N ARG A 527 -23.54 8.07 10.01
CA ARG A 527 -24.09 7.88 11.35
C ARG A 527 -25.54 7.48 11.22
N VAL A 528 -25.84 6.19 11.41
CA VAL A 528 -27.20 5.68 11.40
C VAL A 528 -27.99 6.66 12.26
N ALA A 529 -28.83 7.46 11.61
CA ALA A 529 -29.73 8.32 12.33
C ALA A 529 -30.49 7.37 13.27
N PRO A 530 -30.54 7.66 14.57
CA PRO A 530 -31.18 6.75 15.52
C PRO A 530 -32.54 6.34 14.98
N PRO A 531 -32.93 5.05 15.08
CA PRO A 531 -34.13 4.55 14.45
C PRO A 531 -35.30 5.48 14.76
N ARG A 532 -36.00 5.92 13.71
CA ARG A 532 -37.25 6.69 13.82
C ARG A 532 -38.26 5.81 14.56
N GLY A 533 -38.27 5.91 15.88
CA GLY A 533 -39.09 5.09 16.76
C GLY A 533 -38.49 4.81 18.14
N ALA A 534 -37.17 4.90 18.32
CA ALA A 534 -36.53 4.63 19.63
C ALA A 534 -35.99 5.90 20.31
N SER A 535 -36.81 6.95 20.32
CA SER A 535 -36.68 8.01 21.32
C SER A 535 -38.08 8.29 21.80
N ALA A 536 -38.48 7.58 22.85
CA ALA A 536 -39.45 8.11 23.80
C ALA A 536 -38.78 9.33 24.46
N ALA A 537 -38.68 10.42 23.69
CA ALA A 537 -38.28 11.72 24.20
C ALA A 537 -39.41 12.19 25.10
N LEU A 538 -39.07 12.45 26.36
CA LEU A 538 -39.94 13.09 27.33
C LEU A 538 -40.65 14.30 26.68
N PRO A 539 -41.94 14.56 27.01
CA PRO A 539 -42.79 15.55 26.33
C PRO A 539 -42.21 16.97 26.20
N GLY A 540 -41.19 17.33 26.98
CA GLY A 540 -40.51 18.63 26.92
C GLY A 540 -39.53 18.82 25.75
N GLU A 541 -38.95 17.75 25.18
CA GLU A 541 -37.85 17.88 24.21
C GLU A 541 -38.33 18.13 22.77
N GLN A 542 -39.52 17.63 22.41
CA GLN A 542 -40.16 17.93 21.13
C GLN A 542 -40.64 19.39 21.06
N ARG A 543 -41.12 19.96 22.18
CA ARG A 543 -41.47 21.39 22.30
C ARG A 543 -40.23 22.27 22.08
N ARG A 544 -39.08 21.90 22.66
CA ARG A 544 -37.80 22.60 22.47
C ARG A 544 -37.25 22.50 21.04
N ARG A 545 -37.42 21.37 20.36
CA ARG A 545 -36.98 21.19 18.96
C ARG A 545 -37.87 21.91 17.94
N ARG A 546 -39.19 22.00 18.16
CA ARG A 546 -40.09 22.82 17.33
C ARG A 546 -39.83 24.32 17.51
N ALA A 547 -39.59 24.77 18.75
CA ALA A 547 -39.21 26.15 19.03
C ALA A 547 -37.89 26.56 18.36
N ARG A 548 -36.87 25.69 18.37
CA ARG A 548 -35.58 25.94 17.68
C ARG A 548 -35.68 25.99 16.15
N ARG A 549 -36.65 25.30 15.53
CA ARG A 549 -36.89 25.37 14.08
C ARG A 549 -37.71 26.59 13.67
N HIS A 550 -38.64 27.06 14.50
CA HIS A 550 -39.39 28.29 14.24
C HIS A 550 -38.57 29.57 14.49
N ALA A 551 -37.56 29.52 15.36
CA ALA A 551 -36.62 30.64 15.58
C ALA A 551 -35.70 30.94 14.40
N ARG A 552 -35.60 30.06 13.39
CA ARG A 552 -34.80 30.28 12.17
C ARG A 552 -35.47 31.18 11.13
N ALA A 553 -36.72 31.61 11.34
CA ALA A 553 -37.52 32.19 10.26
C ALA A 553 -38.04 33.62 10.47
N LYS A 554 -37.85 34.29 11.61
CA LYS A 554 -38.26 35.70 11.76
C LYS A 554 -37.26 36.52 12.58
N GLY A 555 -37.02 37.73 12.10
CA GLY A 555 -35.86 38.58 12.37
C GLY A 555 -35.59 38.90 13.84
N VAL A 556 -34.30 39.16 14.10
CA VAL A 556 -33.76 39.60 15.39
C VAL A 556 -33.70 41.13 15.36
N LEU A 557 -34.28 41.78 16.37
CA LEU A 557 -34.22 43.23 16.55
C LEU A 557 -33.02 43.61 17.42
N PHE A 558 -32.25 44.59 16.98
CA PHE A 558 -31.07 45.10 17.69
C PHE A 558 -31.43 46.39 18.43
N ARG A 559 -31.08 46.49 19.71
CA ARG A 559 -31.25 47.72 20.50
C ARG A 559 -29.90 48.22 20.99
N GLN A 560 -29.55 49.45 20.61
CA GLN A 560 -28.43 50.19 21.19
C GLN A 560 -28.89 50.87 22.48
N ARG A 561 -28.09 50.80 23.55
CA ARG A 561 -28.44 51.49 24.80
C ARG A 561 -28.21 52.99 24.62
N GLY A 562 -29.29 53.75 24.40
CA GLY A 562 -29.29 55.22 24.30
C GLY A 562 -29.59 55.83 22.92
N GLY A 563 -30.00 55.06 21.92
CA GLY A 563 -30.33 55.56 20.57
C GLY A 563 -31.23 54.62 19.76
N SER A 564 -31.64 55.08 18.56
CA SER A 564 -32.62 54.43 17.68
C SER A 564 -32.28 52.99 17.28
N THR A 565 -33.31 52.15 17.17
CA THR A 565 -33.29 50.75 16.76
C THR A 565 -32.66 50.57 15.36
N PHE A 566 -31.66 49.70 15.22
CA PHE A 566 -31.13 49.31 13.91
C PHE A 566 -31.81 48.02 13.44
N GLU A 567 -32.26 48.03 12.19
CA GLU A 567 -32.98 46.93 11.58
C GLU A 567 -32.05 46.08 10.68
N HIS A 568 -32.20 44.75 10.81
CA HIS A 568 -31.74 43.69 9.90
C HIS A 568 -30.24 43.26 9.96
N GLY A 569 -30.03 42.12 10.64
CA GLY A 569 -28.84 41.27 10.56
C GLY A 569 -29.27 39.80 10.57
N THR A 570 -28.59 38.95 9.79
CA THR A 570 -28.94 37.53 9.63
C THR A 570 -27.93 36.64 10.33
N ILE A 571 -28.41 35.71 11.17
CA ILE A 571 -27.58 34.68 11.80
C ILE A 571 -27.25 33.64 10.74
N ARG A 572 -25.98 33.57 10.33
CA ARG A 572 -25.54 32.69 9.23
C ARG A 572 -25.25 31.28 9.70
N SER A 573 -24.66 31.13 10.89
CA SER A 573 -24.41 29.83 11.50
C SER A 573 -24.37 29.93 13.02
N MET A 574 -24.75 28.83 13.68
CA MET A 574 -24.72 28.69 15.13
C MET A 574 -24.05 27.36 15.43
N SER A 575 -22.92 27.38 16.14
CA SER A 575 -22.17 26.19 16.55
C SER A 575 -22.05 26.13 18.07
N SER A 576 -21.51 25.03 18.60
CA SER A 576 -21.18 24.91 20.03
C SER A 576 -20.08 25.87 20.49
N VAL A 577 -19.42 26.59 19.56
CA VAL A 577 -18.27 27.47 19.84
C VAL A 577 -18.59 28.95 19.56
N GLY A 578 -19.79 29.29 19.06
CA GLY A 578 -20.18 30.68 18.84
C GLY A 578 -21.27 30.91 17.81
N VAL A 579 -21.73 32.16 17.72
CA VAL A 579 -22.77 32.64 16.78
C VAL A 579 -22.12 33.59 15.77
N PHE A 580 -22.24 33.28 14.47
CA PHE A 580 -21.79 34.16 13.40
C PHE A 580 -22.95 35.02 12.90
N ILE A 581 -22.79 36.35 12.99
CA ILE A 581 -23.79 37.34 12.59
C ILE A 581 -23.23 38.16 11.42
N GLU A 582 -24.00 38.25 10.33
CA GLU A 582 -23.67 39.06 9.16
C GLU A 582 -24.55 40.33 9.20
N THR A 583 -23.93 41.51 9.28
CA THR A 583 -24.59 42.82 9.30
C THR A 583 -24.34 43.56 7.97
N GLN A 584 -25.32 44.36 7.52
CA GLN A 584 -25.25 45.04 6.22
C GLN A 584 -24.38 46.33 6.24
N ALA A 585 -23.93 46.79 7.42
CA ALA A 585 -23.09 47.96 7.59
C ALA A 585 -22.04 47.74 8.70
N PRO A 586 -20.85 48.39 8.63
CA PRO A 586 -19.82 48.29 9.66
C PRO A 586 -20.33 48.86 11.00
N CYS A 587 -20.19 48.07 12.07
CA CYS A 587 -20.66 48.44 13.40
C CYS A 587 -19.65 49.36 14.11
N PRO A 588 -20.08 50.45 14.77
CA PRO A 588 -19.18 51.28 15.58
C PRO A 588 -18.51 50.47 16.69
N LYS A 589 -17.29 50.86 17.09
CA LYS A 589 -16.63 50.31 18.28
C LYS A 589 -17.53 50.54 19.51
N ASP A 590 -17.55 49.54 20.40
CA ASP A 590 -18.32 49.53 21.65
C ASP A 590 -19.84 49.39 21.52
N THR A 591 -20.31 48.86 20.38
CA THR A 591 -21.73 48.52 20.22
C THR A 591 -22.08 47.28 21.05
N VAL A 592 -22.88 47.45 22.09
CA VAL A 592 -23.45 46.35 22.89
C VAL A 592 -24.67 45.78 22.16
N ILE A 593 -24.61 44.50 21.81
CA ILE A 593 -25.70 43.79 21.14
C ILE A 593 -26.50 42.99 22.17
N GLU A 594 -27.71 43.45 22.49
CA GLU A 594 -28.66 42.70 23.32
C GLU A 594 -29.52 41.76 22.47
N LEU A 595 -29.43 40.46 22.73
CA LEU A 595 -30.24 39.43 22.07
C LEU A 595 -31.48 39.10 22.92
N GLY A 596 -32.61 39.70 22.59
CA GLY A 596 -33.90 39.40 23.22
C GLY A 596 -34.65 38.28 22.50
N ILE A 597 -35.04 37.21 23.22
CA ILE A 597 -35.96 36.19 22.70
C ILE A 597 -37.39 36.61 23.05
N ARG A 598 -38.21 36.97 22.05
CA ARG A 598 -39.65 37.24 22.26
C ARG A 598 -40.42 35.91 22.32
N PRO A 599 -41.20 35.61 23.37
CA PRO A 599 -42.10 34.47 23.33
C PRO A 599 -43.24 34.75 22.33
N PRO A 600 -43.81 33.71 21.68
CA PRO A 600 -44.96 33.88 20.81
C PRO A 600 -46.22 34.25 21.64
N PRO A 601 -47.17 35.01 21.08
CA PRO A 601 -48.44 35.27 21.76
C PRO A 601 -49.20 33.95 21.96
N SER A 602 -49.69 33.69 23.16
CA SER A 602 -50.62 32.58 23.40
C SER A 602 -51.96 32.88 22.74
N ALA A 603 -52.51 31.92 22.01
CA ALA A 603 -53.94 31.86 21.82
C ALA A 603 -54.52 31.42 23.17
N GLU A 604 -55.52 32.15 23.65
CA GLU A 604 -56.18 32.04 24.96
C GLU A 604 -55.43 32.76 26.11
N GLY A 605 -56.20 33.60 26.79
CA GLY A 605 -55.72 34.69 27.63
C GLY A 605 -55.14 34.23 28.95
N GLU A 606 -53.87 34.54 29.15
CA GLU A 606 -53.30 34.82 30.47
C GLU A 606 -52.04 35.67 30.24
N VAL A 607 -52.05 36.89 30.76
CA VAL A 607 -50.91 37.81 30.68
C VAL A 607 -49.85 37.32 31.68
N LEU A 608 -48.94 36.46 31.24
CA LEU A 608 -47.72 36.15 31.98
C LEU A 608 -46.69 37.26 31.72
N VAL A 609 -46.64 38.22 32.64
CA VAL A 609 -45.54 39.18 32.76
C VAL A 609 -44.28 38.38 33.16
N PRO A 610 -43.20 38.34 32.36
CA PRO A 610 -41.98 37.65 32.77
C PRO A 610 -41.30 38.41 33.92
N ASP A 611 -40.89 37.69 34.95
CA ASP A 611 -40.05 38.20 36.03
C ASP A 611 -38.69 38.69 35.47
N PRO A 612 -38.34 39.99 35.64
CA PRO A 612 -37.11 40.58 35.10
C PRO A 612 -35.81 39.97 35.66
N SER A 613 -35.88 39.10 36.67
CA SER A 613 -34.72 38.38 37.22
C SER A 613 -34.18 37.25 36.31
N SER A 614 -34.94 36.83 35.28
CA SER A 614 -34.62 35.65 34.46
C SER A 614 -33.80 35.93 33.19
N ILE A 615 -33.47 37.20 32.91
CA ILE A 615 -32.68 37.61 31.73
C ILE A 615 -31.21 37.76 32.13
N LYS A 616 -30.39 36.72 31.90
CA LYS A 616 -28.94 36.82 32.10
C LYS A 616 -28.28 37.50 30.89
N LEU A 617 -27.82 38.73 31.12
CA LEU A 617 -27.06 39.58 30.18
C LEU A 617 -25.60 39.12 30.08
N GLY A 618 -25.11 38.87 28.87
CA GLY A 618 -23.67 38.75 28.59
C GLY A 618 -23.12 40.07 28.06
N ARG A 619 -21.98 40.52 28.58
CA ARG A 619 -21.27 41.74 28.13
C ARG A 619 -20.16 41.35 27.16
N VAL A 620 -20.04 42.05 26.02
CA VAL A 620 -18.93 41.90 25.08
C VAL A 620 -18.27 43.27 24.90
N VAL A 621 -16.96 43.35 25.08
CA VAL A 621 -16.14 44.57 24.90
C VAL A 621 -15.21 44.33 23.71
N TYR A 622 -15.07 45.32 22.82
CA TYR A 622 -14.21 45.23 21.64
C TYR A 622 -12.82 45.84 21.91
N THR A 623 -11.76 45.23 21.40
CA THR A 623 -10.43 45.87 21.27
C THR A 623 -9.90 45.78 19.83
N ARG A 624 -9.09 46.78 19.46
CA ARG A 624 -8.76 47.28 18.10
C ARG A 624 -8.24 46.22 17.12
N ALA A 625 -8.75 46.29 15.88
CA ALA A 625 -8.39 45.44 14.74
C ALA A 625 -7.32 46.12 13.89
N ASP A 626 -6.06 45.91 14.23
CA ASP A 626 -4.93 46.08 13.31
C ASP A 626 -4.05 44.84 13.57
N GLU A 627 -3.89 43.96 12.57
CA GLU A 627 -3.18 42.66 12.58
C GLU A 627 -4.04 41.39 12.91
N VAL A 628 -4.11 40.48 11.90
CA VAL A 628 -4.66 39.10 11.88
C VAL A 628 -6.18 38.90 11.60
N PRO A 629 -6.57 38.19 10.51
CA PRO A 629 -7.95 37.75 10.30
C PRO A 629 -8.23 36.43 11.05
N GLY A 630 -8.88 36.53 12.20
CA GLY A 630 -9.45 35.39 12.93
C GLY A 630 -9.47 35.62 14.43
N MET A 631 -10.65 35.82 15.01
CA MET A 631 -10.80 35.82 16.47
C MET A 631 -12.02 34.99 16.89
N ALA A 632 -11.78 34.03 17.78
CA ALA A 632 -12.78 33.23 18.46
C ALA A 632 -13.33 34.02 19.66
N VAL A 633 -14.61 33.84 19.97
CA VAL A 633 -15.19 34.27 21.24
C VAL A 633 -15.07 33.08 22.20
N GLU A 634 -14.30 33.23 23.27
CA GLU A 634 -14.31 32.27 24.38
C GLU A 634 -15.59 32.45 25.20
N LEU A 635 -16.38 31.39 25.32
CA LEU A 635 -17.40 31.25 26.35
C LEU A 635 -16.70 30.78 27.62
N PHE A 636 -16.66 31.60 28.66
CA PHE A 636 -16.28 31.13 30.01
C PHE A 636 -17.35 30.14 30.50
N ASP A 637 -16.92 28.94 30.88
CA ASP A 637 -17.72 27.96 31.61
C ASP A 637 -17.54 28.24 33.12
N PRO A 638 -18.58 28.60 33.88
CA PRO A 638 -18.39 29.19 35.21
C PRO A 638 -18.21 28.16 36.35
N ILE A 639 -17.73 26.94 36.06
CA ILE A 639 -17.77 25.86 37.07
C ILE A 639 -16.41 25.52 37.73
N THR A 640 -15.26 25.97 37.23
CA THR A 640 -13.99 25.71 37.92
C THR A 640 -13.01 26.85 37.70
N ASP A 641 -12.34 27.25 38.79
CA ASP A 641 -11.29 28.28 38.89
C ASP A 641 -11.76 29.71 39.22
N VAL A 642 -12.04 29.93 40.50
CA VAL A 642 -11.86 31.24 41.16
C VAL A 642 -10.87 31.04 42.31
N PRO A 643 -9.68 31.66 42.31
CA PRO A 643 -8.83 31.73 43.49
C PRO A 643 -9.47 32.69 44.51
N PRO A 644 -9.40 32.43 45.83
CA PRO A 644 -10.01 33.31 46.81
C PRO A 644 -9.20 34.61 46.92
N GLU A 645 -9.85 35.75 46.73
CA GLU A 645 -9.29 37.07 47.03
C GLU A 645 -9.43 37.42 48.54
N PRO A 646 -8.53 38.27 49.07
CA PRO A 646 -8.31 38.45 50.50
C PRO A 646 -9.36 39.36 51.16
N SER A 647 -9.68 39.04 52.42
CA SER A 647 -10.55 39.84 53.29
C SER A 647 -9.79 40.98 53.97
N GLU A 648 -10.36 42.20 53.96
CA GLU A 648 -10.23 43.28 54.98
C GLU A 648 -11.00 44.55 54.52
N PRO A 649 -11.34 45.54 55.39
CA PRO A 649 -12.13 45.47 56.62
C PRO A 649 -13.28 46.53 56.71
N SER A 650 -14.17 46.30 57.68
CA SER A 650 -15.15 47.17 58.40
C SER A 650 -15.50 48.62 57.98
N ALA A 651 -16.80 48.93 58.05
CA ALA A 651 -17.46 50.12 58.65
C ALA A 651 -18.94 50.09 58.16
N THR A 652 -20.01 50.17 58.94
CA THR A 652 -20.36 50.61 60.30
C THR A 652 -21.63 49.86 60.70
#